data_AF-A0A5N6T0V6-F1
#
_entry.id   AF-A0A5N6T0V6-F1
#
_cell.length_a   1.000
_cell.length_b   1.000
_cell.length_c   1.000
_cell.angle_alpha   90.00
_cell.angle_beta   90.00
_cell.angle_gamma   90.00
#
_symmetry.space_group_name_H-M   'P 1'
#
loop_
_entity.id
_entity.type
_entity.pdbx_description
1 polymer ?
#
loop_
_entity_poly.entity_id
_entity_poly.type
_entity_poly.pdbx_seq_one_letter_code
_entity_poly.pdbx_strand_id
1 'polypeptide(L)'
;MKAATPFPIENLPYGVVSTSNDPTPHSRYKYPAKIAMVEVDISFSQPALNVFASTPQSTQAEVRARLVQFLEGASEADKEKYFLRLSQVTKHLPMETANFSDFYCSLEHAQNCSKIMSLEVNPNWYYIPSVYNGRTSSLRVSGQPIRRPWGVISGPGRSSPATWSRSKRLDFELEMGVFLAKPLPAGQILDIRHAREHIFGFVILNDWSARDIQGFEMAPLGPFHSKGFGTTISPWIVTIDALSPVECPVSIPQSPSPLPHLAWKGDSSNATWDIELSARILRKGKTYHITSTNLKDLYWTPYQQLTHLASAGEGLSTGDIFGTGTISNDNSRWYQYQGRCEEAIGDAQREIVEDTKVVLGATDERILWDEKESRAVVRKFDMRLLSLFTVINLFSFIDRVNIGNARLLGLEKDLGLSGLRFNIALMCLFVSYCVVELPSNILCKIVGGHIYIPTLVLCFGIITMLTSLVEQKGGLYACRFLLGVFEGVSVILAVVAFMSIPSGPENARFLTESQKQVAAAACAISIVVGYISDRYQNRGWVIFATVPFGIAGMGMLEFLPASMPRAKYGSLYLAAPGIYAFLPLWLAWAVNNAATPTVKAASAGLVFTVGSLGGILAPWVYLPGDAPNYRTGHAIMFAFLFGSWAMCIGMITYIKWENRAREMGKRDSVLEGLGSEEQLELSSRHPAFRYAV
;
A
#
# COMPACT_ATOMS: atom_id res chain seq x y z
N MET A 1 -4.09 28.24 -1.36
CA MET A 1 -4.20 29.07 -0.14
C MET A 1 -3.18 28.57 0.87
N LYS A 2 -2.72 29.35 1.86
CA LYS A 2 -1.93 28.78 2.96
C LYS A 2 -2.82 27.76 3.69
N ALA A 3 -2.35 26.53 3.85
CA ALA A 3 -3.06 25.53 4.64
C ALA A 3 -3.29 26.09 6.05
N ALA A 4 -4.55 26.17 6.49
CA ALA A 4 -4.88 26.65 7.82
C ALA A 4 -4.28 25.68 8.85
N THR A 5 -3.73 26.20 9.94
CA THR A 5 -3.23 25.30 10.98
C THR A 5 -4.43 24.63 11.67
N PRO A 6 -4.41 23.29 11.88
CA PRO A 6 -5.48 22.60 12.59
C PRO A 6 -5.66 23.05 14.06
N PHE A 7 -4.68 23.75 14.64
CA PHE A 7 -4.67 24.15 16.05
C PHE A 7 -4.59 25.67 16.20
N PRO A 8 -5.56 26.45 15.68
CA PRO A 8 -5.56 27.89 15.81
C PRO A 8 -5.85 28.29 17.28
N ILE A 9 -5.77 29.59 17.60
CA ILE A 9 -5.89 30.06 19.00
C ILE A 9 -7.30 29.85 19.57
N GLU A 10 -8.28 29.67 18.70
CA GLU A 10 -9.67 29.33 19.02
C GLU A 10 -9.85 27.84 19.35
N ASN A 11 -8.86 26.98 19.07
CA ASN A 11 -8.93 25.54 19.36
C ASN A 11 -8.32 25.23 20.75
N LEU A 12 -6.98 25.32 20.87
CA LEU A 12 -6.22 25.00 22.10
C LEU A 12 -6.61 23.68 22.79
N PRO A 13 -6.44 22.51 22.13
CA PRO A 13 -6.77 21.24 22.74
C PRO A 13 -5.72 20.80 23.76
N TYR A 14 -6.16 20.00 24.72
CA TYR A 14 -5.34 19.46 25.81
C TYR A 14 -4.94 18.02 25.54
N GLY A 15 -3.76 17.60 25.98
CA GLY A 15 -3.27 16.24 25.82
C GLY A 15 -2.04 15.95 26.67
N VAL A 16 -1.68 14.68 26.81
CA VAL A 16 -0.55 14.25 27.64
C VAL A 16 0.63 13.87 26.75
N VAL A 17 1.81 14.40 27.07
CA VAL A 17 3.05 14.13 26.32
C VAL A 17 4.27 13.99 27.22
N SER A 18 5.30 13.31 26.74
CA SER A 18 6.66 13.32 27.31
C SER A 18 7.72 13.55 26.22
N THR A 19 8.99 13.67 26.61
CA THR A 19 10.13 13.89 25.70
C THR A 19 11.22 12.84 25.93
N SER A 20 12.30 12.87 25.13
CA SER A 20 13.49 12.04 25.39
C SER A 20 14.26 12.44 26.66
N ASN A 21 14.16 13.71 27.07
CA ASN A 21 14.95 14.29 28.15
C ASN A 21 14.18 14.29 29.48
N ASP A 22 12.86 14.33 29.38
CA ASP A 22 11.91 14.16 30.47
C ASP A 22 10.88 13.11 30.02
N PRO A 23 11.06 11.83 30.42
CA PRO A 23 10.20 10.73 30.00
C PRO A 23 8.86 10.71 30.74
N THR A 24 8.70 11.53 31.79
CA THR A 24 7.49 11.63 32.60
C THR A 24 6.34 12.16 31.75
N PRO A 25 5.17 11.49 31.71
CA PRO A 25 3.99 12.05 31.06
C PRO A 25 3.52 13.31 31.81
N HIS A 26 3.30 14.40 31.08
CA HIS A 26 2.77 15.64 31.64
C HIS A 26 1.63 16.20 30.78
N SER A 27 0.66 16.83 31.44
CA SER A 27 -0.49 17.49 30.79
C SER A 27 -0.05 18.79 30.09
N ARG A 28 -0.31 18.92 28.79
CA ARG A 28 0.06 20.09 27.97
C ARG A 28 -1.04 20.46 26.97
N TYR A 29 -0.84 21.55 26.23
CA TYR A 29 -1.79 22.02 25.20
C TYR A 29 -1.07 22.37 23.88
N LYS A 30 -1.85 22.51 22.80
CA LYS A 30 -1.31 22.62 21.43
C LYS A 30 -1.65 23.94 20.73
N TYR A 31 -0.65 24.51 20.06
CA TYR A 31 -0.68 25.77 19.30
C TYR A 31 0.06 25.56 17.94
N PRO A 32 -0.03 26.42 16.89
CA PRO A 32 0.67 26.25 15.61
C PRO A 32 2.12 25.74 15.73
N ALA A 33 2.33 24.51 15.26
CA ALA A 33 3.60 23.79 15.20
C ALA A 33 4.36 23.58 16.54
N LYS A 34 3.78 23.97 17.69
CA LYS A 34 4.44 23.92 19.00
C LYS A 34 3.46 23.52 20.12
N ILE A 35 3.94 22.74 21.08
CA ILE A 35 3.24 22.44 22.35
C ILE A 35 3.78 23.40 23.39
N ALA A 36 2.92 24.15 24.06
CA ALA A 36 3.34 25.03 25.15
C ALA A 36 2.97 24.43 26.52
N MET A 37 3.73 24.84 27.52
CA MET A 37 3.62 24.40 28.91
C MET A 37 3.45 25.63 29.79
N VAL A 38 2.34 25.71 30.53
CA VAL A 38 2.13 26.76 31.53
C VAL A 38 1.83 26.08 32.85
N GLU A 39 2.62 26.40 33.87
CA GLU A 39 2.39 25.93 35.24
C GLU A 39 1.19 26.69 35.83
N VAL A 40 -0.01 26.21 35.50
CA VAL A 40 -1.26 26.69 36.11
C VAL A 40 -1.63 25.75 37.26
N ASP A 41 -0.96 25.95 38.40
CA ASP A 41 -1.18 25.19 39.64
C ASP A 41 -0.90 23.67 39.52
N ILE A 42 -1.08 22.93 40.62
CA ILE A 42 -0.69 21.51 40.81
C ILE A 42 -1.39 20.53 39.83
N SER A 43 -2.38 20.98 39.07
CA SER A 43 -3.18 20.15 38.15
C SER A 43 -2.43 19.72 36.89
N PHE A 44 -1.59 20.60 36.30
CA PHE A 44 -0.93 20.29 35.02
C PHE A 44 0.36 19.46 35.14
N SER A 45 0.89 19.29 36.36
CA SER A 45 2.01 18.36 36.61
C SER A 45 1.59 16.88 36.59
N GLN A 46 0.28 16.59 36.60
CA GLN A 46 -0.25 15.23 36.65
C GLN A 46 -0.05 14.47 35.32
N PRO A 47 0.11 13.13 35.36
CA PRO A 47 0.30 12.29 34.17
C PRO A 47 -0.97 12.08 33.34
N ALA A 48 -2.12 12.61 33.78
CA ALA A 48 -3.41 12.50 33.11
C ALA A 48 -4.27 13.75 33.40
N LEU A 49 -5.16 14.10 32.47
CA LEU A 49 -6.01 15.31 32.57
C LEU A 49 -7.17 15.18 33.56
N ASN A 50 -7.36 14.04 34.22
CA ASN A 50 -8.51 13.76 35.09
C ASN A 50 -8.70 14.84 36.18
N VAL A 51 -7.61 15.28 36.83
CA VAL A 51 -7.69 16.32 37.87
C VAL A 51 -8.21 17.62 37.26
N PHE A 52 -7.68 18.06 36.12
CA PHE A 52 -8.13 19.27 35.43
C PHE A 52 -9.59 19.16 34.97
N ALA A 53 -9.97 18.04 34.35
CA ALA A 53 -11.34 17.82 33.86
C ALA A 53 -12.38 17.67 34.98
N SER A 54 -11.97 17.28 36.20
CA SER A 54 -12.85 17.25 37.37
C SER A 54 -13.13 18.65 37.96
N THR A 55 -12.38 19.69 37.57
CA THR A 55 -12.60 21.06 38.04
C THR A 55 -13.89 21.66 37.44
N PRO A 56 -14.54 22.64 38.11
CA PRO A 56 -15.68 23.33 37.54
C PRO A 56 -15.38 23.95 36.16
N GLN A 57 -16.36 23.96 35.26
CA GLN A 57 -16.18 24.55 33.91
C GLN A 57 -15.76 26.03 33.96
N SER A 58 -16.13 26.79 34.99
CA SER A 58 -15.62 28.15 35.21
C SER A 58 -14.10 28.21 35.41
N THR A 59 -13.52 27.24 36.12
CA THR A 59 -12.06 27.11 36.27
C THR A 59 -11.42 26.71 34.94
N GLN A 60 -12.02 25.78 34.20
CA GLN A 60 -11.52 25.36 32.88
C GLN A 60 -11.51 26.54 31.88
N ALA A 61 -12.57 27.35 31.86
CA ALA A 61 -12.69 28.56 31.07
C ALA A 61 -11.70 29.65 31.50
N GLU A 62 -11.46 29.83 32.80
CA GLU A 62 -10.44 30.76 33.30
C GLU A 62 -9.03 30.34 32.86
N VAL A 63 -8.68 29.06 32.98
CA VAL A 63 -7.40 28.53 32.47
C VAL A 63 -7.27 28.80 30.98
N ARG A 64 -8.31 28.49 30.19
CA ARG A 64 -8.34 28.76 28.75
C ARG A 64 -8.12 30.25 28.44
N ALA A 65 -8.78 31.16 29.15
CA ALA A 65 -8.61 32.61 28.96
C ALA A 65 -7.17 33.08 29.28
N ARG A 66 -6.59 32.60 30.39
CA ARG A 66 -5.18 32.86 30.75
C ARG A 66 -4.21 32.30 29.70
N LEU A 67 -4.50 31.12 29.13
CA LEU A 67 -3.68 30.52 28.06
C LEU A 67 -3.74 31.34 26.76
N VAL A 68 -4.91 31.82 26.34
CA VAL A 68 -5.05 32.72 25.18
C VAL A 68 -4.21 33.99 25.40
N GLN A 69 -4.39 34.66 26.54
CA GLN A 69 -3.64 35.88 26.87
C GLN A 69 -2.12 35.66 26.89
N PHE A 70 -1.66 34.55 27.47
CA PHE A 70 -0.23 34.18 27.48
C PHE A 70 0.29 33.93 26.06
N LEU A 71 -0.46 33.23 25.21
CA LEU A 71 -0.06 32.92 23.83
C LEU A 71 0.05 34.15 22.94
N GLU A 72 -0.87 35.11 23.10
CA GLU A 72 -0.83 36.39 22.38
C GLU A 72 0.33 37.27 22.84
N GLY A 73 0.68 37.23 24.14
CA GLY A 73 1.76 38.02 24.74
C GLY A 73 3.15 37.36 24.78
N ALA A 74 3.29 36.10 24.34
CA ALA A 74 4.51 35.31 24.56
C ALA A 74 5.77 35.91 23.90
N SER A 75 6.79 36.19 24.72
CA SER A 75 8.11 36.63 24.25
C SER A 75 8.89 35.48 23.59
N GLU A 76 10.01 35.78 22.91
CA GLU A 76 10.89 34.72 22.40
C GLU A 76 11.52 33.89 23.52
N ALA A 77 11.77 34.48 24.70
CA ALA A 77 12.25 33.74 25.87
C ALA A 77 11.18 32.77 26.42
N ASP A 78 9.90 33.17 26.43
CA ASP A 78 8.80 32.27 26.79
C ASP A 78 8.66 31.14 25.76
N LYS A 79 8.85 31.43 24.47
CA LYS A 79 8.85 30.43 23.40
C LYS A 79 10.00 29.45 23.50
N GLU A 80 11.17 29.88 23.95
CA GLU A 80 12.30 28.98 24.19
C GLU A 80 12.11 28.12 25.45
N LYS A 81 11.60 28.71 26.54
CA LYS A 81 11.40 28.03 27.82
C LYS A 81 10.25 27.02 27.80
N TYR A 82 9.10 27.40 27.21
CA TYR A 82 7.85 26.66 27.39
C TYR A 82 7.38 25.89 26.16
N PHE A 83 7.89 26.18 24.96
CA PHE A 83 7.35 25.61 23.72
C PHE A 83 8.24 24.51 23.10
N LEU A 84 7.72 23.29 23.08
CA LEU A 84 8.34 22.12 22.45
C LEU A 84 7.86 21.95 21.00
N ARG A 85 8.72 21.45 20.10
CA ARG A 85 8.28 21.08 18.74
C ARG A 85 7.52 19.76 18.77
N LEU A 86 6.46 19.65 17.98
CA LEU A 86 5.62 18.44 17.90
C LEU A 86 6.39 17.17 17.49
N SER A 87 7.51 17.31 16.75
CA SER A 87 8.38 16.19 16.37
C SER A 87 9.29 15.68 17.49
N GLN A 88 9.35 16.37 18.64
CA GLN A 88 10.21 16.04 19.78
C GLN A 88 9.44 15.36 20.94
N VAL A 89 8.12 15.18 20.80
CA VAL A 89 7.27 14.63 21.86
C VAL A 89 6.76 13.23 21.56
N THR A 90 6.63 12.42 22.61
CA THR A 90 5.83 11.19 22.62
C THR A 90 4.43 11.53 23.14
N LYS A 91 3.40 11.05 22.42
CA LYS A 91 1.99 11.23 22.78
C LYS A 91 1.51 10.07 23.65
N HIS A 92 0.70 10.37 24.67
CA HIS A 92 0.09 9.37 25.56
C HIS A 92 -1.44 9.44 25.51
N LEU A 93 -2.12 8.51 26.19
CA LEU A 93 -3.56 8.66 26.42
C LEU A 93 -3.81 9.93 27.26
N PRO A 94 -4.83 10.75 26.94
CA PRO A 94 -5.00 12.05 27.59
C PRO A 94 -5.59 11.96 29.00
N MET A 95 -6.26 10.85 29.33
CA MET A 95 -6.89 10.58 30.63
C MET A 95 -6.65 9.14 31.07
N GLU A 96 -6.68 8.91 32.37
CA GLU A 96 -6.92 7.59 32.96
C GLU A 96 -8.41 7.26 32.79
N THR A 97 -8.71 6.19 32.08
CA THR A 97 -10.08 5.76 31.78
C THR A 97 -10.39 4.47 32.53
N ALA A 98 -11.48 4.44 33.27
CA ALA A 98 -11.98 3.21 33.91
C ALA A 98 -12.92 2.46 32.96
N ASN A 99 -13.92 3.18 32.42
CA ASN A 99 -14.95 2.63 31.57
C ASN A 99 -14.85 3.18 30.14
N PHE A 100 -15.00 2.27 29.17
CA PHE A 100 -15.23 2.59 27.78
C PHE A 100 -16.53 1.94 27.34
N SER A 101 -17.47 2.73 26.85
CA SER A 101 -18.72 2.25 26.22
C SER A 101 -18.76 2.68 24.76
N ASP A 102 -19.43 1.92 23.92
CA ASP A 102 -19.58 2.24 22.51
C ASP A 102 -21.05 2.18 22.09
N PHE A 103 -21.47 3.22 21.36
CA PHE A 103 -22.86 3.42 20.95
C PHE A 103 -23.10 2.93 19.52
N TYR A 104 -24.34 3.00 19.08
CA TYR A 104 -24.75 2.64 17.72
C TYR A 104 -25.85 3.60 17.27
N CYS A 105 -25.46 4.83 16.88
CA CYS A 105 -26.37 5.98 16.85
C CYS A 105 -26.49 6.74 15.50
N SER A 106 -25.80 6.33 14.44
CA SER A 106 -26.09 6.79 13.07
C SER A 106 -27.19 5.94 12.43
N LEU A 107 -28.22 6.60 11.87
CA LEU A 107 -29.34 5.92 11.23
C LEU A 107 -28.90 5.24 9.93
N GLU A 108 -28.13 5.92 9.10
CA GLU A 108 -27.59 5.42 7.85
C GLU A 108 -26.68 4.21 8.10
N HIS A 109 -25.82 4.27 9.11
CA HIS A 109 -25.02 3.12 9.52
C HIS A 109 -25.92 1.94 9.94
N ALA A 110 -26.93 2.19 10.79
CA ALA A 110 -27.84 1.15 11.25
C ALA A 110 -28.63 0.49 10.11
N GLN A 111 -29.12 1.29 9.17
CA GLN A 111 -29.79 0.80 7.95
C GLN A 111 -28.85 0.00 7.06
N ASN A 112 -27.60 0.45 6.87
CA ASN A 112 -26.63 -0.23 6.02
C ASN A 112 -26.20 -1.59 6.60
N CYS A 113 -25.96 -1.66 7.91
CA CYS A 113 -25.71 -2.92 8.61
C CYS A 113 -26.91 -3.87 8.52
N SER A 114 -28.13 -3.37 8.71
CA SER A 114 -29.37 -4.16 8.60
C SER A 114 -29.56 -4.72 7.18
N LYS A 115 -29.36 -3.90 6.14
CA LYS A 115 -29.39 -4.33 4.72
C LYS A 115 -28.37 -5.44 4.44
N ILE A 116 -27.12 -5.32 4.94
CA ILE A 116 -26.08 -6.35 4.77
C ILE A 116 -26.49 -7.67 5.45
N MET A 117 -27.16 -7.60 6.60
CA MET A 117 -27.66 -8.77 7.32
C MET A 117 -28.98 -9.33 6.75
N SER A 118 -29.58 -8.68 5.74
CA SER A 118 -30.94 -8.98 5.26
C SER A 118 -32.01 -8.89 6.35
N LEU A 119 -31.89 -7.88 7.22
CA LEU A 119 -32.79 -7.56 8.32
C LEU A 119 -33.28 -6.11 8.21
N GLU A 120 -34.30 -5.78 8.98
CA GLU A 120 -34.70 -4.38 9.26
C GLU A 120 -33.98 -3.86 10.51
N VAL A 121 -33.92 -2.53 10.66
CA VAL A 121 -33.43 -1.90 11.90
C VAL A 121 -34.38 -2.28 13.04
N ASN A 122 -33.84 -2.83 14.13
CA ASN A 122 -34.65 -3.27 15.27
C ASN A 122 -35.47 -2.08 15.82
N PRO A 123 -36.79 -2.23 16.05
CA PRO A 123 -37.64 -1.14 16.55
C PRO A 123 -37.10 -0.44 17.81
N ASN A 124 -36.41 -1.17 18.71
CA ASN A 124 -35.87 -0.57 19.95
C ASN A 124 -34.87 0.59 19.69
N TRP A 125 -34.16 0.53 18.55
CA TRP A 125 -33.15 1.51 18.14
C TRP A 125 -33.70 2.94 18.00
N TYR A 126 -34.98 3.05 17.63
CA TYR A 126 -35.66 4.34 17.49
C TYR A 126 -36.20 4.90 18.82
N TYR A 127 -36.12 4.14 19.91
CA TYR A 127 -36.56 4.56 21.26
C TYR A 127 -35.41 4.79 22.25
N ILE A 128 -34.28 4.10 22.06
CA ILE A 128 -33.08 4.23 22.90
C ILE A 128 -31.79 4.27 22.06
N PRO A 129 -30.80 5.11 22.42
CA PRO A 129 -29.47 5.05 21.82
C PRO A 129 -28.79 3.75 22.29
N SER A 130 -28.73 2.76 21.39
CA SER A 130 -28.18 1.44 21.70
C SER A 130 -26.69 1.53 22.03
N VAL A 131 -26.26 0.84 23.10
CA VAL A 131 -24.91 0.91 23.66
C VAL A 131 -24.45 -0.45 24.17
N TYR A 132 -23.14 -0.69 24.16
CA TYR A 132 -22.50 -1.84 24.81
C TYR A 132 -21.21 -1.41 25.52
N ASN A 133 -20.75 -2.23 26.47
CA ASN A 133 -19.47 -1.99 27.15
C ASN A 133 -18.32 -2.40 26.22
N GLY A 134 -17.51 -1.42 25.83
CA GLY A 134 -16.28 -1.61 25.08
C GLY A 134 -15.15 -2.16 25.96
N ARG A 135 -13.95 -2.24 25.41
CA ARG A 135 -12.78 -2.78 26.12
C ARG A 135 -11.74 -1.71 26.46
N THR A 136 -11.84 -1.14 27.65
CA THR A 136 -10.92 -0.10 28.15
C THR A 136 -9.45 -0.50 28.01
N SER A 137 -9.09 -1.74 28.34
CA SER A 137 -7.69 -2.23 28.30
C SER A 137 -7.07 -2.31 26.89
N SER A 138 -7.86 -2.07 25.83
CA SER A 138 -7.39 -2.04 24.45
C SER A 138 -7.53 -0.66 23.79
N LEU A 139 -7.88 0.38 24.56
CA LEU A 139 -7.74 1.78 24.13
C LEU A 139 -6.26 2.11 23.90
N ARG A 140 -5.99 2.80 22.79
CA ARG A 140 -4.64 3.15 22.32
C ARG A 140 -4.62 4.59 21.81
N VAL A 141 -3.50 5.27 22.05
CA VAL A 141 -3.26 6.58 21.44
C VAL A 141 -2.76 6.43 19.99
N SER A 142 -3.21 7.31 19.11
CA SER A 142 -2.77 7.38 17.71
C SER A 142 -1.24 7.35 17.55
N GLY A 143 -0.79 6.50 16.62
CA GLY A 143 0.60 6.16 16.35
C GLY A 143 0.96 4.76 16.85
N GLN A 144 0.22 4.22 17.82
CA GLN A 144 0.38 2.82 18.24
C GLN A 144 -0.15 1.85 17.18
N PRO A 145 0.57 0.77 16.86
CA PRO A 145 0.16 -0.15 15.82
C PRO A 145 -0.92 -1.14 16.27
N ILE A 146 -1.83 -1.46 15.35
CA ILE A 146 -2.84 -2.50 15.52
C ILE A 146 -2.37 -3.80 14.87
N ARG A 147 -2.45 -4.90 15.62
CA ARG A 147 -2.16 -6.25 15.12
C ARG A 147 -3.47 -6.91 14.70
N ARG A 148 -3.51 -7.49 13.49
CA ARG A 148 -4.64 -8.29 13.01
C ARG A 148 -4.98 -9.40 14.02
N PRO A 149 -6.23 -9.46 14.54
CA PRO A 149 -6.58 -10.40 15.61
C PRO A 149 -6.71 -11.83 15.09
N TRP A 150 -6.49 -12.78 16.00
CA TRP A 150 -6.95 -14.16 15.86
C TRP A 150 -8.33 -14.28 16.50
N GLY A 151 -9.18 -15.12 15.92
CA GLY A 151 -10.51 -15.41 16.46
C GLY A 151 -11.09 -16.69 15.89
N VAL A 152 -12.25 -17.06 16.41
CA VAL A 152 -13.08 -18.11 15.83
C VAL A 152 -13.93 -17.49 14.72
N ILE A 153 -13.89 -18.10 13.53
CA ILE A 153 -14.72 -17.69 12.39
C ILE A 153 -15.42 -18.91 11.79
N SER A 154 -16.64 -18.74 11.28
CA SER A 154 -17.36 -19.75 10.50
C SER A 154 -17.26 -19.46 9.00
N GLY A 155 -17.41 -20.51 8.18
CA GLY A 155 -17.65 -20.36 6.75
C GLY A 155 -19.10 -19.89 6.46
N PRO A 156 -19.43 -19.51 5.22
CA PRO A 156 -20.80 -19.17 4.86
C PRO A 156 -21.76 -20.35 5.12
N GLY A 157 -22.93 -20.04 5.70
CA GLY A 157 -23.97 -21.02 6.04
C GLY A 157 -23.84 -21.64 7.44
N ARG A 158 -24.99 -21.91 8.07
CA ARG A 158 -25.11 -22.39 9.47
C ARG A 158 -24.43 -23.74 9.77
N SER A 159 -24.02 -24.48 8.74
CA SER A 159 -23.39 -25.82 8.83
C SER A 159 -21.87 -25.83 8.63
N SER A 160 -21.25 -24.69 8.31
CA SER A 160 -19.80 -24.61 8.16
C SER A 160 -19.10 -24.77 9.53
N PRO A 161 -18.10 -25.67 9.67
CA PRO A 161 -17.38 -25.82 10.94
C PRO A 161 -16.63 -24.55 11.32
N ALA A 162 -16.66 -24.22 12.61
CA ALA A 162 -15.92 -23.10 13.16
C ALA A 162 -14.41 -23.36 13.09
N THR A 163 -13.63 -22.32 12.79
CA THR A 163 -12.17 -22.41 12.62
C THR A 163 -11.45 -21.30 13.38
N TRP A 164 -10.35 -21.65 14.05
CA TRP A 164 -9.45 -20.67 14.66
C TRP A 164 -8.49 -20.13 13.59
N SER A 165 -8.58 -18.84 13.28
CA SER A 165 -7.69 -18.20 12.29
C SER A 165 -7.57 -16.69 12.51
N ARG A 166 -6.68 -16.03 11.77
CA ARG A 166 -6.67 -14.55 11.74
C ARG A 166 -7.86 -14.03 10.98
N SER A 167 -8.44 -12.92 11.47
CA SER A 167 -9.51 -12.22 10.77
C SER A 167 -9.11 -11.89 9.34
N LYS A 168 -9.99 -12.24 8.39
CA LYS A 168 -9.90 -11.94 6.96
C LYS A 168 -10.63 -10.63 6.62
N ARG A 169 -11.56 -10.20 7.48
CA ARG A 169 -12.41 -9.01 7.31
C ARG A 169 -12.13 -7.99 8.41
N LEU A 170 -10.93 -7.39 8.38
CA LEU A 170 -10.53 -6.32 9.28
C LEU A 170 -10.93 -4.96 8.72
N ASP A 171 -11.61 -4.18 9.55
CA ASP A 171 -12.32 -2.97 9.18
C ASP A 171 -11.99 -1.81 10.13
N PHE A 172 -12.41 -0.59 9.79
CA PHE A 172 -12.38 0.58 10.67
C PHE A 172 -13.81 1.04 10.94
N GLU A 173 -13.97 1.83 11.99
CA GLU A 173 -15.21 2.53 12.29
C GLU A 173 -14.86 3.99 12.54
N LEU A 174 -15.45 4.92 11.79
CA LEU A 174 -15.15 6.35 11.89
C LEU A 174 -16.06 6.97 12.93
N GLU A 175 -15.49 7.42 14.05
CA GLU A 175 -16.24 7.85 15.22
C GLU A 175 -15.65 9.09 15.89
N MET A 176 -16.41 9.61 16.85
CA MET A 176 -15.88 10.50 17.87
C MET A 176 -15.92 9.83 19.23
N GLY A 177 -14.89 10.06 20.04
CA GLY A 177 -14.87 9.71 21.45
C GLY A 177 -15.19 10.93 22.30
N VAL A 178 -16.06 10.77 23.30
CA VAL A 178 -16.50 11.83 24.20
C VAL A 178 -15.97 11.54 25.60
N PHE A 179 -15.09 12.39 26.10
CA PHE A 179 -14.51 12.26 27.45
C PHE A 179 -15.35 12.96 28.50
N LEU A 180 -15.52 12.31 29.66
CA LEU A 180 -16.33 12.82 30.77
C LEU A 180 -15.50 13.65 31.77
N ALA A 181 -16.06 14.81 32.16
CA ALA A 181 -15.53 15.76 33.12
C ALA A 181 -16.09 15.51 34.53
N LYS A 182 -17.30 16.00 34.77
CA LYS A 182 -17.98 15.93 36.06
C LYS A 182 -18.46 14.50 36.32
N PRO A 183 -18.10 13.87 37.46
CA PRO A 183 -18.58 12.53 37.79
C PRO A 183 -20.06 12.57 38.19
N LEU A 184 -20.73 11.42 38.10
CA LEU A 184 -22.10 11.20 38.56
C LEU A 184 -22.11 10.00 39.51
N PRO A 185 -22.50 10.14 40.80
CA PRO A 185 -22.52 9.02 41.73
C PRO A 185 -23.48 7.91 41.29
N ALA A 186 -23.09 6.65 41.53
CA ALA A 186 -23.95 5.50 41.29
C ALA A 186 -25.29 5.63 42.04
N GLY A 187 -26.37 5.19 41.38
CA GLY A 187 -27.76 5.38 41.80
C GLY A 187 -28.36 6.74 41.43
N GLN A 188 -27.60 7.70 40.88
CA GLN A 188 -28.14 8.95 40.35
C GLN A 188 -28.32 8.88 38.82
N ILE A 189 -29.42 9.45 38.34
CA ILE A 189 -29.71 9.61 36.91
C ILE A 189 -29.35 11.02 36.45
N LEU A 190 -28.95 11.17 35.19
CA LEU A 190 -28.65 12.46 34.57
C LEU A 190 -29.93 13.09 33.96
N ASP A 191 -30.24 14.34 34.29
CA ASP A 191 -31.18 15.12 33.47
C ASP A 191 -30.40 15.72 32.29
N ILE A 192 -30.91 15.50 31.07
CA ILE A 192 -30.31 15.96 29.81
C ILE A 192 -29.94 17.47 29.79
N ARG A 193 -30.63 18.31 30.58
CA ARG A 193 -30.29 19.75 30.75
C ARG A 193 -28.88 19.98 31.30
N HIS A 194 -28.37 19.04 32.08
CA HIS A 194 -27.05 19.11 32.70
C HIS A 194 -25.99 18.30 31.92
N ALA A 195 -26.35 17.60 30.84
CA ALA A 195 -25.42 16.72 30.11
C ALA A 195 -24.16 17.46 29.61
N ARG A 196 -24.28 18.75 29.27
CA ARG A 196 -23.13 19.62 28.92
C ARG A 196 -22.09 19.72 30.04
N GLU A 197 -22.50 19.77 31.30
CA GLU A 197 -21.60 19.89 32.45
C GLU A 197 -20.74 18.64 32.67
N HIS A 198 -21.19 17.49 32.13
CA HIS A 198 -20.54 16.20 32.28
C HIS A 198 -19.59 15.87 31.11
N ILE A 199 -19.62 16.62 30.00
CA ILE A 199 -18.69 16.45 28.87
C ILE A 199 -17.47 17.38 29.06
N PHE A 200 -16.27 16.80 29.02
CA PHE A 200 -15.02 17.59 28.95
C PHE A 200 -14.75 18.06 27.52
N GLY A 201 -14.84 17.13 26.57
CA GLY A 201 -14.48 17.38 25.20
C GLY A 201 -14.41 16.13 24.34
N PHE A 202 -13.96 16.32 23.10
CA PHE A 202 -14.03 15.34 22.03
C PHE A 202 -12.64 14.95 21.50
N VAL A 203 -12.53 13.69 21.06
CA VAL A 203 -11.42 13.12 20.30
C VAL A 203 -11.96 12.42 19.05
N ILE A 204 -11.10 12.17 18.07
CA ILE A 204 -11.40 11.21 17.00
C ILE A 204 -11.24 9.80 17.57
N LEU A 205 -12.14 8.89 17.24
CA LEU A 205 -12.09 7.49 17.65
C LEU A 205 -12.17 6.57 16.42
N ASN A 206 -11.40 5.49 16.43
CA ASN A 206 -11.48 4.41 15.46
C ASN A 206 -11.61 3.07 16.20
N ASP A 207 -12.81 2.46 16.13
CA ASP A 207 -13.04 1.15 16.73
C ASP A 207 -12.78 0.01 15.74
N TRP A 208 -11.60 -0.60 15.87
CA TRP A 208 -11.15 -1.57 14.89
C TRP A 208 -11.97 -2.84 14.98
N SER A 209 -12.47 -3.28 13.83
CA SER A 209 -13.53 -4.27 13.79
C SER A 209 -13.13 -5.48 12.94
N ALA A 210 -13.20 -6.69 13.52
CA ALA A 210 -12.95 -7.94 12.82
C ALA A 210 -14.27 -8.63 12.47
N ARG A 211 -14.87 -8.25 11.33
CA ARG A 211 -16.26 -8.57 10.94
C ARG A 211 -16.57 -10.07 10.87
N ASP A 212 -15.59 -10.89 10.53
CA ASP A 212 -15.73 -12.34 10.46
C ASP A 212 -15.66 -13.04 11.83
N ILE A 213 -14.97 -12.44 12.80
CA ILE A 213 -15.06 -12.83 14.21
C ILE A 213 -16.40 -12.34 14.78
N GLN A 214 -16.77 -11.08 14.51
CA GLN A 214 -18.00 -10.43 14.95
C GLN A 214 -19.23 -11.24 14.55
N GLY A 215 -19.33 -11.62 13.27
CA GLY A 215 -20.44 -12.43 12.75
C GLY A 215 -20.55 -13.83 13.35
N PHE A 216 -19.50 -14.33 14.03
CA PHE A 216 -19.54 -15.61 14.75
C PHE A 216 -19.92 -15.43 16.24
N GLU A 217 -19.36 -14.44 16.93
CA GLU A 217 -19.51 -14.28 18.39
C GLU A 217 -20.67 -13.39 18.84
N MET A 218 -21.15 -12.46 17.99
CA MET A 218 -22.02 -11.36 18.42
C MET A 218 -23.37 -11.79 18.99
N ALA A 219 -23.88 -12.97 18.60
CA ALA A 219 -25.17 -13.46 19.07
C ALA A 219 -24.98 -14.42 20.28
N PRO A 220 -25.68 -14.22 21.41
CA PRO A 220 -26.65 -13.16 21.71
C PRO A 220 -26.09 -11.96 22.51
N LEU A 221 -24.81 -11.99 22.90
CA LEU A 221 -24.27 -11.11 23.97
C LEU A 221 -23.64 -9.79 23.47
N GLY A 222 -23.62 -9.54 22.16
CA GLY A 222 -22.94 -8.40 21.56
C GLY A 222 -21.49 -8.70 21.13
N PRO A 223 -20.82 -7.74 20.48
CA PRO A 223 -19.44 -7.90 20.03
C PRO A 223 -18.46 -7.98 21.21
N PHE A 224 -17.38 -8.76 21.07
CA PHE A 224 -16.39 -8.96 22.13
C PHE A 224 -14.96 -8.98 21.61
N HIS A 225 -14.40 -10.13 21.21
CA HIS A 225 -13.02 -10.22 20.68
C HIS A 225 -12.86 -9.50 19.34
N SER A 226 -13.96 -9.33 18.61
CA SER A 226 -14.02 -8.64 17.33
C SER A 226 -13.88 -7.12 17.40
N LYS A 227 -13.93 -6.53 18.61
CA LYS A 227 -13.63 -5.11 18.88
C LYS A 227 -12.49 -4.96 19.90
N GLY A 228 -12.52 -5.76 20.98
CA GLY A 228 -11.59 -5.70 22.11
C GLY A 228 -10.11 -6.06 21.86
N PHE A 229 -9.67 -6.12 20.59
CA PHE A 229 -8.25 -6.21 20.23
C PHE A 229 -7.60 -4.83 20.06
N GLY A 230 -8.37 -3.76 19.83
CA GLY A 230 -7.84 -2.41 19.74
C GLY A 230 -8.84 -1.33 19.32
N THR A 231 -8.98 -0.30 20.14
CA THR A 231 -9.71 0.94 19.82
C THR A 231 -8.69 2.07 19.85
N THR A 232 -8.64 2.93 18.83
CA THR A 232 -7.63 4.01 18.75
C THR A 232 -8.29 5.37 18.92
N ILE A 233 -7.68 6.27 19.70
CA ILE A 233 -8.16 7.65 19.87
C ILE A 233 -7.10 8.70 19.50
N SER A 234 -7.55 9.90 19.11
CA SER A 234 -6.67 11.05 18.97
C SER A 234 -6.12 11.49 20.34
N PRO A 235 -4.87 11.98 20.42
CA PRO A 235 -4.18 12.35 21.66
C PRO A 235 -4.57 13.72 22.25
N TRP A 236 -5.39 14.49 21.51
CA TRP A 236 -5.68 15.90 21.80
C TRP A 236 -7.18 16.05 21.97
N ILE A 237 -7.64 16.29 23.20
CA ILE A 237 -9.05 16.56 23.50
C ILE A 237 -9.34 18.03 23.18
N VAL A 238 -10.26 18.29 22.25
CA VAL A 238 -10.84 19.63 22.06
C VAL A 238 -11.96 19.80 23.07
N THR A 239 -11.91 20.83 23.91
CA THR A 239 -12.92 21.03 24.94
C THR A 239 -14.25 21.48 24.34
N ILE A 240 -15.34 21.22 25.07
CA ILE A 240 -16.68 21.66 24.70
C ILE A 240 -16.76 23.19 24.50
N ASP A 241 -16.01 23.97 25.28
CA ASP A 241 -15.89 25.42 25.11
C ASP A 241 -15.33 25.83 23.75
N ALA A 242 -14.31 25.13 23.25
CA ALA A 242 -13.70 25.37 21.94
C ALA A 242 -14.62 24.97 20.78
N LEU A 243 -15.61 24.10 21.04
CA LEU A 243 -16.62 23.67 20.08
C LEU A 243 -17.89 24.53 20.09
N SER A 244 -18.07 25.41 21.08
CA SER A 244 -19.22 26.33 21.13
C SER A 244 -19.49 27.10 19.82
N PRO A 245 -18.47 27.59 19.06
CA PRO A 245 -18.70 28.28 17.79
C PRO A 245 -19.23 27.41 16.64
N VAL A 246 -19.25 26.08 16.80
CA VAL A 246 -19.76 25.11 15.82
C VAL A 246 -20.97 24.33 16.35
N GLU A 247 -21.60 24.78 17.44
CA GLU A 247 -22.89 24.25 17.89
C GLU A 247 -23.98 24.47 16.83
N CYS A 248 -24.84 23.46 16.62
CA CYS A 248 -25.89 23.48 15.61
C CYS A 248 -27.13 22.64 16.00
N PRO A 249 -28.26 22.79 15.29
CA PRO A 249 -29.37 21.83 15.34
C PRO A 249 -28.96 20.44 14.86
N VAL A 250 -29.74 19.42 15.25
CA VAL A 250 -29.65 18.07 14.65
C VAL A 250 -30.02 18.11 13.16
N SER A 251 -29.29 17.37 12.30
CA SER A 251 -29.65 17.32 10.86
C SER A 251 -30.77 16.33 10.57
N ILE A 252 -30.93 15.28 11.39
CA ILE A 252 -31.93 14.22 11.22
C ILE A 252 -33.07 14.39 12.25
N PRO A 253 -34.33 14.61 11.81
CA PRO A 253 -35.48 14.61 12.71
C PRO A 253 -35.76 13.23 13.31
N GLN A 254 -35.93 13.16 14.63
CA GLN A 254 -36.25 11.92 15.33
C GLN A 254 -37.74 11.57 15.20
N SER A 255 -38.03 10.35 14.75
CA SER A 255 -39.38 9.79 14.59
C SER A 255 -39.39 8.31 14.98
N PRO A 256 -40.19 7.87 15.98
CA PRO A 256 -41.05 8.69 16.83
C PRO A 256 -40.28 9.69 17.70
N SER A 257 -40.99 10.67 18.28
CA SER A 257 -40.39 11.64 19.20
C SER A 257 -39.72 10.91 20.39
N PRO A 258 -38.54 11.37 20.85
CA PRO A 258 -37.83 10.77 21.98
C PRO A 258 -38.66 10.74 23.27
N LEU A 259 -38.36 9.76 24.13
CA LEU A 259 -38.94 9.68 25.47
C LEU A 259 -38.58 10.94 26.30
N PRO A 260 -39.42 11.36 27.29
CA PRO A 260 -39.26 12.64 27.99
C PRO A 260 -37.93 12.89 28.73
N HIS A 261 -37.14 11.84 28.99
CA HIS A 261 -35.80 11.96 29.56
C HIS A 261 -34.70 12.20 28.49
N LEU A 262 -34.90 11.71 27.26
CA LEU A 262 -33.99 11.88 26.12
C LEU A 262 -34.40 13.03 25.17
N ALA A 263 -35.63 13.55 25.28
CA ALA A 263 -36.05 14.73 24.54
C ALA A 263 -35.17 15.94 24.93
N TRP A 264 -34.55 16.59 23.94
CA TRP A 264 -33.70 17.76 24.17
C TRP A 264 -34.53 18.90 24.77
N LYS A 265 -34.02 19.52 25.85
CA LYS A 265 -34.68 20.60 26.60
C LYS A 265 -33.92 21.93 26.54
N GLY A 266 -32.78 21.97 25.84
CA GLY A 266 -31.99 23.17 25.60
C GLY A 266 -32.48 23.95 24.38
N ASP A 267 -31.65 24.87 23.89
CA ASP A 267 -31.91 25.61 22.66
C ASP A 267 -31.79 24.64 21.46
N SER A 268 -32.72 24.72 20.49
CA SER A 268 -32.65 23.87 19.30
C SER A 268 -31.47 24.21 18.39
N SER A 269 -30.90 25.41 18.52
CA SER A 269 -29.70 25.84 17.80
C SER A 269 -28.40 25.21 18.31
N ASN A 270 -28.38 24.59 19.49
CA ASN A 270 -27.18 23.94 20.05
C ASN A 270 -27.39 22.48 20.53
N ALA A 271 -28.27 21.75 19.83
CA ALA A 271 -28.56 20.35 20.13
C ALA A 271 -27.41 19.36 19.81
N THR A 272 -26.47 19.74 18.93
CA THR A 272 -25.26 18.99 18.57
C THR A 272 -24.18 19.94 18.01
N TRP A 273 -23.16 19.43 17.30
CA TRP A 273 -22.10 20.22 16.68
C TRP A 273 -21.88 19.87 15.20
N ASP A 274 -21.56 20.90 14.40
CA ASP A 274 -21.18 20.78 12.99
C ASP A 274 -19.68 20.46 12.87
N ILE A 275 -19.37 19.17 12.91
CA ILE A 275 -18.00 18.64 12.93
C ILE A 275 -17.86 17.64 11.77
N GLU A 276 -17.16 18.05 10.72
CA GLU A 276 -16.82 17.17 9.59
C GLU A 276 -15.68 16.21 9.96
N LEU A 277 -15.81 14.98 9.48
CA LEU A 277 -14.99 13.81 9.80
C LEU A 277 -14.68 13.06 8.49
N SER A 278 -13.51 12.46 8.37
CA SER A 278 -13.22 11.54 7.27
C SER A 278 -12.34 10.38 7.65
N ALA A 279 -12.26 9.41 6.74
CA ALA A 279 -11.22 8.41 6.76
C ALA A 279 -10.43 8.42 5.45
N ARG A 280 -9.10 8.32 5.58
CA ARG A 280 -8.18 8.12 4.45
C ARG A 280 -7.29 6.91 4.74
N ILE A 281 -6.82 6.27 3.67
CA ILE A 281 -5.99 5.06 3.74
C ILE A 281 -4.65 5.35 3.06
N LEU A 282 -3.55 5.10 3.78
CA LEU A 282 -2.20 5.22 3.27
C LEU A 282 -1.71 3.85 2.78
N ARG A 283 -1.54 3.69 1.47
CA ARG A 283 -1.07 2.42 0.86
C ARG A 283 0.11 2.69 -0.06
N LYS A 284 1.26 2.09 0.25
CA LYS A 284 2.53 2.21 -0.53
C LYS A 284 2.93 3.67 -0.81
N GLY A 285 2.77 4.54 0.20
CA GLY A 285 3.09 5.98 0.10
C GLY A 285 2.07 6.82 -0.67
N LYS A 286 0.86 6.29 -0.94
CA LYS A 286 -0.25 7.04 -1.53
C LYS A 286 -1.44 7.07 -0.58
N THR A 287 -2.00 8.26 -0.37
CA THR A 287 -3.21 8.47 0.42
C THR A 287 -4.45 8.36 -0.46
N TYR A 288 -5.47 7.66 0.03
CA TYR A 288 -6.75 7.44 -0.63
C TYR A 288 -7.86 7.91 0.30
N HIS A 289 -8.62 8.92 -0.11
CA HIS A 289 -9.86 9.31 0.59
C HIS A 289 -10.90 8.20 0.43
N ILE A 290 -11.59 7.84 1.52
CA ILE A 290 -12.57 6.74 1.56
C ILE A 290 -13.99 7.27 1.78
N THR A 291 -14.17 8.16 2.75
CA THR A 291 -15.47 8.76 3.10
C THR A 291 -15.28 10.05 3.88
N SER A 292 -16.23 10.97 3.76
CA SER A 292 -16.42 12.12 4.68
C SER A 292 -17.86 12.11 5.20
N THR A 293 -18.03 12.50 6.46
CA THR A 293 -19.31 12.52 7.18
C THR A 293 -19.28 13.63 8.25
N ASN A 294 -20.31 13.77 9.08
CA ASN A 294 -20.40 14.83 10.06
C ASN A 294 -21.08 14.38 11.36
N LEU A 295 -20.62 14.86 12.52
CA LEU A 295 -21.23 14.53 13.82
C LEU A 295 -22.72 14.90 13.90
N LYS A 296 -23.15 15.98 13.21
CA LYS A 296 -24.56 16.40 13.19
C LYS A 296 -25.50 15.40 12.50
N ASP A 297 -24.94 14.47 11.73
CA ASP A 297 -25.65 13.36 11.05
C ASP A 297 -25.90 12.16 11.98
N LEU A 298 -25.56 12.25 13.28
CA LEU A 298 -26.03 11.29 14.29
C LEU A 298 -27.53 11.48 14.55
N TYR A 299 -28.27 10.37 14.59
CA TYR A 299 -29.69 10.37 14.94
C TYR A 299 -29.90 10.57 16.44
N TRP A 300 -29.00 10.02 17.27
CA TRP A 300 -28.97 10.25 18.72
C TRP A 300 -27.75 11.11 19.06
N THR A 301 -27.96 12.27 19.66
CA THR A 301 -26.86 13.23 19.92
C THR A 301 -25.98 12.79 21.10
N PRO A 302 -24.74 13.29 21.23
CA PRO A 302 -23.88 13.00 22.38
C PRO A 302 -24.52 13.34 23.74
N TYR A 303 -25.39 14.36 23.80
CA TYR A 303 -26.17 14.66 25.01
C TYR A 303 -27.20 13.56 25.34
N GLN A 304 -27.87 12.99 24.33
CA GLN A 304 -28.81 11.89 24.50
C GLN A 304 -28.08 10.57 24.85
N GLN A 305 -26.94 10.30 24.20
CA GLN A 305 -26.06 9.17 24.51
C GLN A 305 -25.63 9.20 25.99
N LEU A 306 -25.05 10.32 26.44
CA LEU A 306 -24.61 10.48 27.83
C LEU A 306 -25.76 10.42 28.84
N THR A 307 -26.93 10.98 28.50
CA THR A 307 -28.12 10.87 29.34
C THR A 307 -28.57 9.42 29.50
N HIS A 308 -28.59 8.65 28.40
CA HIS A 308 -28.98 7.25 28.42
C HIS A 308 -27.96 6.35 29.13
N LEU A 309 -26.66 6.66 29.02
CA LEU A 309 -25.57 5.94 29.68
C LEU A 309 -25.68 5.93 31.22
N ALA A 310 -26.44 6.88 31.78
CA ALA A 310 -26.72 7.00 33.21
C ALA A 310 -28.20 6.75 33.56
N SER A 311 -29.02 6.25 32.63
CA SER A 311 -30.48 6.12 32.84
C SER A 311 -30.88 5.07 33.89
N ALA A 312 -30.05 4.08 34.19
CA ALA A 312 -30.30 3.11 35.26
C ALA A 312 -29.52 3.42 36.56
N GLY A 313 -28.79 4.53 36.60
CA GLY A 313 -27.97 4.91 37.75
C GLY A 313 -26.61 4.21 37.80
N GLU A 314 -26.05 3.87 36.64
CA GLU A 314 -24.76 3.20 36.47
C GLU A 314 -23.60 3.95 37.16
N GLY A 315 -23.69 5.28 37.22
CA GLY A 315 -22.63 6.17 37.68
C GLY A 315 -21.60 6.46 36.57
N LEU A 316 -20.96 7.61 36.65
CA LEU A 316 -19.99 8.10 35.65
C LEU A 316 -18.74 8.62 36.36
N SER A 317 -17.55 8.27 35.88
CA SER A 317 -16.28 8.74 36.44
C SER A 317 -15.60 9.77 35.53
N THR A 318 -14.83 10.70 36.11
CA THR A 318 -13.97 11.61 35.33
C THR A 318 -12.93 10.80 34.57
N GLY A 319 -12.86 10.98 33.25
CA GLY A 319 -11.96 10.25 32.35
C GLY A 319 -12.55 8.98 31.74
N ASP A 320 -13.77 8.59 32.12
CA ASP A 320 -14.56 7.65 31.31
C ASP A 320 -14.79 8.25 29.91
N ILE A 321 -14.90 7.36 28.92
CA ILE A 321 -15.08 7.74 27.51
C ILE A 321 -16.21 6.91 26.89
N PHE A 322 -17.00 7.51 26.01
CA PHE A 322 -17.84 6.74 25.10
C PHE A 322 -17.57 7.05 23.63
N GLY A 323 -17.63 6.02 22.78
CA GLY A 323 -17.66 6.14 21.32
C GLY A 323 -19.07 6.51 20.86
N THR A 324 -19.18 7.31 19.80
CA THR A 324 -20.49 7.68 19.22
C THR A 324 -21.19 6.52 18.51
N GLY A 325 -20.49 5.43 18.24
CA GLY A 325 -20.81 4.50 17.16
C GLY A 325 -20.44 5.09 15.80
N THR A 326 -20.20 4.21 14.83
CA THR A 326 -19.82 4.56 13.46
C THR A 326 -20.73 5.64 12.88
N ILE A 327 -20.14 6.77 12.49
CA ILE A 327 -20.83 7.88 11.84
C ILE A 327 -20.84 7.62 10.32
N SER A 328 -21.99 7.80 9.68
CA SER A 328 -22.21 7.56 8.25
C SER A 328 -23.33 8.44 7.73
N ASN A 329 -23.31 8.77 6.44
CA ASN A 329 -24.38 9.50 5.76
C ASN A 329 -24.57 9.03 4.31
N ASP A 330 -25.63 9.47 3.62
CA ASP A 330 -25.97 9.00 2.27
C ASP A 330 -24.95 9.44 1.18
N ASN A 331 -24.17 10.50 1.45
CA ASN A 331 -23.06 10.93 0.59
C ASN A 331 -21.82 10.02 0.69
N SER A 332 -21.77 9.13 1.68
CA SER A 332 -20.72 8.10 1.81
C SER A 332 -20.84 7.10 0.66
N ARG A 333 -20.08 7.29 -0.44
CA ARG A 333 -20.14 6.51 -1.70
C ARG A 333 -19.64 5.04 -1.59
N TRP A 334 -19.93 4.35 -0.49
CA TRP A 334 -19.50 2.98 -0.25
C TRP A 334 -20.15 1.95 -1.20
N TYR A 335 -21.39 2.20 -1.63
CA TYR A 335 -22.17 1.29 -2.47
C TYR A 335 -21.55 0.97 -3.86
N GLN A 336 -20.62 1.80 -4.37
CA GLN A 336 -19.99 1.56 -5.68
C GLN A 336 -18.79 0.58 -5.64
N TYR A 337 -18.35 0.13 -4.46
CA TYR A 337 -17.09 -0.63 -4.32
C TYR A 337 -17.20 -2.10 -3.87
N GLN A 338 -18.41 -2.62 -3.63
CA GLN A 338 -18.60 -4.01 -3.20
C GLN A 338 -18.02 -5.06 -4.17
N GLY A 339 -17.95 -4.76 -5.48
CA GLY A 339 -17.39 -5.67 -6.48
C GLY A 339 -15.86 -5.70 -6.60
N ARG A 340 -15.10 -4.91 -5.82
CA ARG A 340 -13.61 -4.82 -5.96
C ARG A 340 -12.82 -4.85 -4.65
N CYS A 341 -13.48 -4.89 -3.49
CA CYS A 341 -12.78 -4.82 -2.20
C CYS A 341 -12.15 -6.14 -1.74
N GLU A 342 -12.58 -7.31 -2.26
CA GLU A 342 -12.02 -8.61 -1.83
C GLU A 342 -10.54 -8.81 -2.26
N GLU A 343 -10.05 -8.11 -3.29
CA GLU A 343 -8.62 -8.11 -3.67
C GLU A 343 -7.81 -6.93 -3.09
N ALA A 344 -8.47 -5.94 -2.49
CA ALA A 344 -7.83 -4.68 -2.13
C ALA A 344 -7.12 -4.69 -0.76
N ILE A 345 -7.54 -5.54 0.17
CA ILE A 345 -7.10 -5.51 1.58
C ILE A 345 -5.82 -6.33 1.78
N GLY A 346 -4.70 -5.81 1.27
CA GLY A 346 -3.35 -6.28 1.56
C GLY A 346 -2.37 -5.13 1.74
N ASP A 347 -1.63 -5.12 2.85
CA ASP A 347 -0.59 -4.15 3.22
C ASP A 347 -1.00 -2.67 3.08
N ALA A 348 -1.97 -2.24 3.89
CA ALA A 348 -2.38 -0.84 4.02
C ALA A 348 -2.22 -0.32 5.47
N GLN A 349 -1.88 0.96 5.60
CA GLN A 349 -1.93 1.76 6.83
C GLN A 349 -3.15 2.70 6.71
N ARG A 350 -3.67 3.22 7.83
CA ARG A 350 -4.82 4.14 7.82
C ARG A 350 -4.39 5.48 8.41
N GLU A 351 -4.86 6.58 7.82
CA GLU A 351 -4.53 7.92 8.28
C GLU A 351 -5.80 8.77 8.22
N ILE A 352 -6.36 9.12 9.37
CA ILE A 352 -7.53 10.00 9.48
C ILE A 352 -7.03 11.43 9.60
N VAL A 353 -7.32 12.27 8.59
CA VAL A 353 -6.98 13.71 8.55
C VAL A 353 -8.06 14.42 7.74
N GLU A 354 -8.62 15.55 8.21
CA GLU A 354 -9.34 16.46 7.31
C GLU A 354 -9.29 17.95 7.74
N ASP A 355 -9.62 18.81 6.76
CA ASP A 355 -9.69 20.27 6.86
C ASP A 355 -11.04 20.71 7.44
N THR A 356 -11.01 21.31 8.64
CA THR A 356 -12.15 22.02 9.23
C THR A 356 -11.67 23.30 9.91
N LYS A 357 -12.57 24.26 10.16
CA LYS A 357 -12.24 25.51 10.87
C LYS A 357 -11.81 25.29 12.32
N VAL A 358 -12.17 24.15 12.92
CA VAL A 358 -11.69 23.68 14.24
C VAL A 358 -11.37 22.19 14.10
N VAL A 359 -10.09 21.81 14.15
CA VAL A 359 -9.66 20.42 13.86
C VAL A 359 -9.41 19.63 15.15
N LEU A 360 -10.10 18.49 15.30
CA LEU A 360 -10.07 17.61 16.48
C LEU A 360 -8.89 16.62 16.53
N GLY A 361 -7.96 16.78 15.60
CA GLY A 361 -6.78 15.95 15.44
C GLY A 361 -6.90 14.95 14.30
N ALA A 362 -5.85 14.16 14.17
CA ALA A 362 -5.67 13.16 13.15
C ALA A 362 -5.21 11.86 13.81
N THR A 363 -5.64 10.70 13.30
CA THR A 363 -5.07 9.40 13.70
C THR A 363 -4.17 8.83 12.61
N ASP A 364 -2.88 8.71 12.92
CA ASP A 364 -1.85 8.06 12.07
C ASP A 364 -1.66 6.61 12.55
N GLU A 365 -2.16 5.62 11.80
CA GLU A 365 -2.40 4.26 12.28
C GLU A 365 -1.73 3.19 11.40
N ARG A 366 -0.92 2.34 12.05
CA ARG A 366 -0.08 1.35 11.36
C ARG A 366 -0.53 -0.06 11.67
N ILE A 367 -1.07 -0.76 10.66
CA ILE A 367 -1.36 -2.19 10.78
C ILE A 367 -0.04 -2.97 10.75
N LEU A 368 0.27 -3.70 11.82
CA LEU A 368 1.41 -4.61 11.86
C LEU A 368 1.03 -5.96 11.26
N TRP A 369 1.54 -6.20 10.06
CA TRP A 369 1.53 -7.51 9.41
C TRP A 369 2.70 -8.35 9.94
N ASP A 370 2.48 -9.65 10.08
CA ASP A 370 3.53 -10.60 10.43
C ASP A 370 4.38 -10.86 9.19
N GLU A 371 5.70 -10.67 9.27
CA GLU A 371 6.59 -10.93 8.14
C GLU A 371 6.46 -12.36 7.59
N LYS A 372 6.03 -13.34 8.40
CA LYS A 372 5.74 -14.70 7.91
C LYS A 372 4.49 -14.73 7.03
N GLU A 373 3.48 -13.92 7.31
CA GLU A 373 2.27 -13.83 6.48
C GLU A 373 2.50 -13.02 5.20
N SER A 374 3.17 -11.86 5.26
CA SER A 374 3.52 -11.13 4.04
C SER A 374 4.38 -12.02 3.13
N ARG A 375 5.34 -12.78 3.68
CA ARG A 375 6.08 -13.81 2.93
C ARG A 375 5.20 -14.97 2.45
N ALA A 376 4.18 -15.40 3.19
CA ALA A 376 3.28 -16.48 2.76
C ALA A 376 2.29 -16.04 1.66
N VAL A 377 1.79 -14.81 1.69
CA VAL A 377 0.93 -14.22 0.65
C VAL A 377 1.72 -13.96 -0.62
N VAL A 378 2.91 -13.35 -0.50
CA VAL A 378 3.86 -13.23 -1.62
C VAL A 378 4.20 -14.61 -2.18
N ARG A 379 4.57 -15.59 -1.35
CA ARG A 379 4.82 -16.97 -1.80
C ARG A 379 3.59 -17.63 -2.46
N LYS A 380 2.36 -17.32 -2.05
CA LYS A 380 1.13 -17.84 -2.67
C LYS A 380 0.87 -17.18 -4.03
N PHE A 381 1.21 -15.90 -4.17
CA PHE A 381 1.22 -15.19 -5.45
C PHE A 381 2.32 -15.76 -6.37
N ASP A 382 3.54 -15.94 -5.87
CA ASP A 382 4.68 -16.50 -6.60
C ASP A 382 4.41 -17.93 -7.09
N MET A 383 3.88 -18.79 -6.21
CA MET A 383 3.59 -20.19 -6.55
C MET A 383 2.38 -20.36 -7.50
N ARG A 384 1.56 -19.33 -7.75
CA ARG A 384 0.33 -19.42 -8.58
C ARG A 384 0.35 -18.52 -9.81
N LEU A 385 0.60 -17.22 -9.62
CA LEU A 385 0.57 -16.24 -10.71
C LEU A 385 1.94 -16.09 -11.32
N LEU A 386 3.02 -15.99 -10.53
CA LEU A 386 4.36 -16.03 -11.12
C LEU A 386 4.58 -17.39 -11.80
N SER A 387 4.19 -18.53 -11.23
CA SER A 387 4.28 -19.85 -11.89
C SER A 387 3.57 -19.92 -13.28
N LEU A 388 2.38 -19.33 -13.43
CA LEU A 388 1.66 -19.30 -14.71
C LEU A 388 2.17 -18.23 -15.69
N PHE A 389 2.47 -17.02 -15.23
CA PHE A 389 3.28 -16.04 -15.98
C PHE A 389 4.71 -16.51 -16.17
N THR A 390 5.11 -17.65 -15.61
CA THR A 390 6.33 -18.29 -16.02
C THR A 390 6.01 -19.23 -17.19
N VAL A 391 5.03 -20.13 -17.11
CA VAL A 391 4.67 -21.08 -18.19
C VAL A 391 4.84 -20.56 -19.63
N ILE A 392 4.24 -19.41 -19.92
CA ILE A 392 3.94 -18.95 -21.28
C ILE A 392 5.16 -18.47 -22.10
N ASN A 393 6.28 -17.98 -21.51
CA ASN A 393 7.47 -17.56 -22.29
C ASN A 393 8.61 -18.54 -22.31
N LEU A 394 8.47 -19.67 -21.63
CA LEU A 394 9.12 -20.87 -22.13
C LEU A 394 8.59 -21.14 -23.55
N PHE A 395 7.27 -21.11 -23.75
CA PHE A 395 6.68 -21.39 -25.06
C PHE A 395 6.99 -20.31 -26.10
N SER A 396 6.91 -19.02 -25.75
CA SER A 396 7.37 -17.93 -26.64
C SER A 396 8.87 -18.03 -26.96
N PHE A 397 9.75 -18.27 -25.97
CA PHE A 397 11.18 -18.43 -26.23
C PHE A 397 11.50 -19.68 -27.08
N ILE A 398 10.75 -20.77 -26.89
CA ILE A 398 10.84 -21.96 -27.73
C ILE A 398 10.47 -21.64 -29.19
N ASP A 399 9.42 -20.86 -29.47
CA ASP A 399 9.09 -20.44 -30.85
C ASP A 399 10.23 -19.61 -31.48
N ARG A 400 10.77 -18.64 -30.71
CA ARG A 400 11.88 -17.79 -31.17
C ARG A 400 13.11 -18.60 -31.60
N VAL A 401 13.43 -19.67 -30.87
CA VAL A 401 14.61 -20.52 -31.12
C VAL A 401 14.33 -21.64 -32.13
N ASN A 402 13.16 -22.28 -32.09
CA ASN A 402 12.88 -23.51 -32.86
C ASN A 402 12.96 -23.33 -34.37
N ILE A 403 12.67 -22.15 -34.91
CA ILE A 403 12.83 -21.87 -36.34
C ILE A 403 14.29 -22.05 -36.81
N GLY A 404 15.27 -21.79 -35.94
CA GLY A 404 16.69 -22.03 -36.20
C GLY A 404 17.03 -23.52 -36.26
N ASN A 405 16.36 -24.34 -35.45
CA ASN A 405 16.45 -25.80 -35.54
C ASN A 405 15.73 -26.32 -36.80
N ALA A 406 14.55 -25.78 -37.14
CA ALA A 406 13.82 -26.13 -38.34
C ALA A 406 14.61 -25.82 -39.63
N ARG A 407 15.38 -24.73 -39.65
CA ARG A 407 16.36 -24.43 -40.71
C ARG A 407 17.32 -25.60 -40.94
N LEU A 408 17.94 -26.11 -39.87
CA LEU A 408 18.88 -27.24 -39.93
C LEU A 408 18.21 -28.54 -40.43
N LEU A 409 16.90 -28.68 -40.23
CA LEU A 409 16.11 -29.84 -40.65
C LEU A 409 15.55 -29.74 -42.08
N GLY A 410 15.78 -28.64 -42.80
CA GLY A 410 15.41 -28.51 -44.22
C GLY A 410 14.46 -27.35 -44.57
N LEU A 411 13.92 -26.62 -43.58
CA LEU A 411 12.91 -25.56 -43.78
C LEU A 411 13.31 -24.52 -44.86
N GLU A 412 14.60 -24.20 -45.00
CA GLU A 412 15.06 -23.28 -46.06
C GLU A 412 14.86 -23.83 -47.48
N LYS A 413 15.03 -25.14 -47.66
CA LYS A 413 14.83 -25.83 -48.93
C LYS A 413 13.35 -25.90 -49.26
N ASP A 414 12.54 -26.32 -48.29
CA ASP A 414 11.11 -26.58 -48.48
C ASP A 414 10.32 -25.30 -48.80
N LEU A 415 10.70 -24.16 -48.19
CA LEU A 415 10.07 -22.86 -48.42
C LEU A 415 10.78 -21.97 -49.47
N GLY A 416 11.84 -22.45 -50.11
CA GLY A 416 12.60 -21.68 -51.12
C GLY A 416 13.31 -20.43 -50.57
N LEU A 417 13.74 -20.48 -49.31
CA LEU A 417 14.39 -19.38 -48.59
C LEU A 417 15.90 -19.34 -48.90
N SER A 418 16.26 -18.98 -50.13
CA SER A 418 17.66 -18.84 -50.53
C SER A 418 18.34 -17.56 -50.00
N GLY A 419 19.64 -17.67 -49.70
CA GLY A 419 20.47 -16.54 -49.25
C GLY A 419 20.00 -15.94 -47.93
N LEU A 420 19.83 -14.62 -47.90
CA LEU A 420 19.47 -13.86 -46.69
C LEU A 420 17.96 -13.85 -46.40
N ARG A 421 17.14 -14.57 -47.16
CA ARG A 421 15.67 -14.59 -47.01
C ARG A 421 15.21 -15.18 -45.68
N PHE A 422 15.95 -16.15 -45.13
CA PHE A 422 15.68 -16.66 -43.79
C PHE A 422 15.87 -15.58 -42.70
N ASN A 423 16.87 -14.71 -42.83
CA ASN A 423 17.09 -13.59 -41.90
C ASN A 423 15.93 -12.60 -41.90
N ILE A 424 15.24 -12.41 -43.04
CA ILE A 424 14.03 -11.60 -43.12
C ILE A 424 12.89 -12.24 -42.31
N ALA A 425 12.71 -13.56 -42.37
CA ALA A 425 11.71 -14.26 -41.54
C ALA A 425 11.97 -14.15 -40.02
N LEU A 426 13.23 -14.08 -39.62
CA LEU A 426 13.61 -13.80 -38.23
C LEU A 426 13.27 -12.36 -37.85
N MET A 427 13.63 -11.40 -38.70
CA MET A 427 13.41 -9.97 -38.48
C MET A 427 11.92 -9.58 -38.39
N CYS A 428 11.03 -10.20 -39.17
CA CYS A 428 9.60 -9.87 -39.20
C CYS A 428 8.94 -9.88 -37.81
N LEU A 429 9.31 -10.84 -36.95
CA LEU A 429 8.80 -10.96 -35.58
C LEU A 429 9.29 -9.80 -34.70
N PHE A 430 10.59 -9.50 -34.73
CA PHE A 430 11.15 -8.46 -33.85
C PHE A 430 10.72 -7.05 -34.28
N VAL A 431 10.49 -6.81 -35.57
CA VAL A 431 9.97 -5.51 -36.06
C VAL A 431 8.55 -5.24 -35.53
N SER A 432 7.61 -6.19 -35.67
CA SER A 432 6.25 -5.99 -35.13
C SER A 432 6.25 -5.94 -33.60
N TYR A 433 7.04 -6.78 -32.94
CA TYR A 433 7.20 -6.77 -31.49
C TYR A 433 7.69 -5.41 -30.97
N CYS A 434 8.74 -4.82 -31.57
CA CYS A 434 9.25 -3.52 -31.13
C CYS A 434 8.23 -2.38 -31.31
N VAL A 435 7.39 -2.43 -32.34
CA VAL A 435 6.34 -1.43 -32.59
C VAL A 435 5.15 -1.61 -31.63
N VAL A 436 4.77 -2.84 -31.30
CA VAL A 436 3.53 -3.15 -30.56
C VAL A 436 3.72 -3.27 -29.05
N GLU A 437 4.89 -3.69 -28.55
CA GLU A 437 5.14 -3.94 -27.12
C GLU A 437 4.79 -2.74 -26.22
N LEU A 438 5.19 -1.51 -26.60
CA LEU A 438 4.92 -0.32 -25.78
C LEU A 438 3.43 0.10 -25.80
N PRO A 439 2.74 0.21 -26.96
CA PRO A 439 1.29 0.37 -27.02
C PRO A 439 0.50 -0.73 -26.30
N SER A 440 0.92 -2.00 -26.44
CA SER A 440 0.30 -3.17 -25.81
C SER A 440 0.31 -3.08 -24.28
N ASN A 441 1.45 -2.71 -23.69
CA ASN A 441 1.57 -2.47 -22.24
C ASN A 441 0.68 -1.33 -21.72
N ILE A 442 0.38 -0.32 -22.55
CA ILE A 442 -0.56 0.75 -22.22
C ILE A 442 -2.00 0.23 -22.31
N LEU A 443 -2.35 -0.45 -23.41
CA LEU A 443 -3.68 -1.00 -23.66
C LEU A 443 -4.08 -2.04 -22.60
N CYS A 444 -3.14 -2.86 -22.14
CA CYS A 444 -3.30 -3.80 -21.04
C CYS A 444 -3.84 -3.15 -19.74
N LYS A 445 -3.53 -1.88 -19.49
CA LYS A 445 -4.03 -1.13 -18.32
C LYS A 445 -5.43 -0.56 -18.53
N ILE A 446 -5.76 -0.19 -19.77
CA ILE A 446 -7.07 0.36 -20.14
C ILE A 446 -8.13 -0.74 -20.15
N VAL A 447 -7.82 -1.87 -20.79
CA VAL A 447 -8.71 -3.05 -20.91
C VAL A 447 -8.71 -3.91 -19.65
N GLY A 448 -7.61 -3.87 -18.89
CA GLY A 448 -7.38 -4.70 -17.71
C GLY A 448 -6.71 -6.04 -18.08
N GLY A 449 -5.61 -6.35 -17.40
CA GLY A 449 -4.79 -7.53 -17.72
C GLY A 449 -5.49 -8.88 -17.59
N HIS A 450 -6.56 -8.97 -16.79
CA HIS A 450 -7.39 -10.17 -16.64
C HIS A 450 -8.17 -10.55 -17.91
N ILE A 451 -8.43 -9.60 -18.81
CA ILE A 451 -8.99 -9.85 -20.16
C ILE A 451 -7.86 -9.84 -21.19
N TYR A 452 -7.01 -8.81 -21.16
CA TYR A 452 -6.06 -8.54 -22.23
C TYR A 452 -4.97 -9.62 -22.34
N ILE A 453 -4.40 -10.09 -21.23
CA ILE A 453 -3.31 -11.08 -21.27
C ILE A 453 -3.81 -12.45 -21.77
N PRO A 454 -4.94 -13.01 -21.28
CA PRO A 454 -5.50 -14.24 -21.87
C PRO A 454 -5.80 -14.13 -23.37
N THR A 455 -6.29 -12.97 -23.85
CA THR A 455 -6.52 -12.76 -25.29
C THR A 455 -5.22 -12.80 -26.09
N LEU A 456 -4.15 -12.12 -25.65
CA LEU A 456 -2.85 -12.17 -26.32
C LEU A 456 -2.30 -13.62 -26.38
N VAL A 457 -2.37 -14.34 -25.26
CA VAL A 457 -1.87 -15.73 -25.16
C VAL A 457 -2.65 -16.68 -26.06
N LEU A 458 -3.98 -16.51 -26.16
CA LEU A 458 -4.81 -17.28 -27.09
C LEU A 458 -4.45 -16.98 -28.54
N CYS A 459 -4.30 -15.71 -28.91
CA CYS A 459 -3.88 -15.31 -30.26
C CYS A 459 -2.49 -15.86 -30.60
N PHE A 460 -1.51 -15.73 -29.69
CA PHE A 460 -0.17 -16.32 -29.84
C PHE A 460 -0.23 -17.83 -30.10
N GLY A 461 -1.02 -18.58 -29.32
CA GLY A 461 -1.19 -20.02 -29.52
C GLY A 461 -1.78 -20.37 -30.88
N ILE A 462 -2.79 -19.62 -31.34
CA ILE A 462 -3.41 -19.81 -32.66
C ILE A 462 -2.39 -19.56 -33.79
N ILE A 463 -1.64 -18.45 -33.77
CA ILE A 463 -0.66 -18.16 -34.83
C ILE A 463 0.51 -19.17 -34.80
N THR A 464 0.92 -19.64 -33.62
CA THR A 464 1.94 -20.70 -33.49
C THR A 464 1.46 -21.99 -34.17
N MET A 465 0.20 -22.39 -33.99
CA MET A 465 -0.38 -23.55 -34.70
C MET A 465 -0.50 -23.31 -36.21
N LEU A 466 -0.89 -22.12 -36.65
CA LEU A 466 -0.94 -21.80 -38.09
C LEU A 466 0.45 -21.85 -38.76
N THR A 467 1.53 -21.61 -37.99
CA THR A 467 2.90 -21.64 -38.51
C THR A 467 3.32 -23.04 -39.00
N SER A 468 2.75 -24.13 -38.47
CA SER A 468 3.02 -25.50 -38.96
C SER A 468 2.29 -25.85 -40.26
N LEU A 469 1.34 -25.03 -40.70
CA LEU A 469 0.58 -25.19 -41.95
C LEU A 469 1.16 -24.34 -43.10
N VAL A 470 2.33 -23.75 -42.91
CA VAL A 470 2.96 -22.85 -43.88
C VAL A 470 3.73 -23.64 -44.93
N GLU A 471 3.21 -23.65 -46.16
CA GLU A 471 3.85 -24.28 -47.33
C GLU A 471 4.64 -23.27 -48.21
N GLN A 472 4.57 -21.97 -47.90
CA GLN A 472 5.20 -20.93 -48.71
C GLN A 472 5.81 -19.78 -47.88
N LYS A 473 6.93 -19.21 -48.36
CA LYS A 473 7.67 -18.11 -47.72
C LYS A 473 6.81 -16.93 -47.24
N GLY A 474 5.75 -16.58 -47.98
CA GLY A 474 4.84 -15.48 -47.62
C GLY A 474 4.01 -15.78 -46.37
N GLY A 475 3.56 -17.03 -46.22
CA GLY A 475 2.87 -17.50 -45.02
C GLY A 475 3.79 -17.46 -43.79
N LEU A 476 5.08 -17.81 -43.96
CA LEU A 476 6.06 -17.72 -42.88
C LEU A 476 6.24 -16.28 -42.41
N TYR A 477 6.45 -15.34 -43.34
CA TYR A 477 6.62 -13.92 -42.98
C TYR A 477 5.38 -13.35 -42.29
N ALA A 478 4.17 -13.71 -42.76
CA ALA A 478 2.91 -13.29 -42.16
C ALA A 478 2.74 -13.85 -40.73
N CYS A 479 2.97 -15.15 -40.53
CA CYS A 479 2.90 -15.76 -39.20
C CYS A 479 3.92 -15.15 -38.24
N ARG A 480 5.17 -14.94 -38.68
CA ARG A 480 6.22 -14.33 -37.85
C ARG A 480 5.91 -12.88 -37.48
N PHE A 481 5.37 -12.08 -38.41
CA PHE A 481 4.90 -10.74 -38.11
C PHE A 481 3.77 -10.75 -37.07
N LEU A 482 2.76 -11.62 -37.24
CA LEU A 482 1.64 -11.74 -36.30
C LEU A 482 2.08 -12.26 -34.92
N LEU A 483 3.02 -13.21 -34.84
CA LEU A 483 3.59 -13.66 -33.57
C LEU A 483 4.18 -12.49 -32.77
N GLY A 484 4.95 -11.61 -33.43
CA GLY A 484 5.51 -10.42 -32.78
C GLY A 484 4.45 -9.43 -32.26
N VAL A 485 3.24 -9.40 -32.84
CA VAL A 485 2.11 -8.60 -32.32
C VAL A 485 1.55 -9.17 -31.00
N PHE A 486 1.63 -10.48 -30.78
CA PHE A 486 0.97 -11.18 -29.67
C PHE A 486 1.90 -11.76 -28.59
N GLU A 487 3.22 -11.74 -28.79
CA GLU A 487 4.22 -12.45 -27.95
C GLU A 487 4.54 -11.83 -26.56
N GLY A 488 3.70 -10.93 -26.04
CA GLY A 488 3.98 -10.24 -24.78
C GLY A 488 3.82 -11.13 -23.53
N VAL A 489 4.84 -11.13 -22.66
CA VAL A 489 4.91 -11.71 -21.29
C VAL A 489 5.20 -13.22 -21.17
N SER A 490 6.18 -13.61 -20.31
CA SER A 490 6.23 -14.78 -19.36
C SER A 490 7.67 -15.37 -19.09
N VAL A 491 7.96 -16.58 -18.53
CA VAL A 491 9.32 -17.29 -18.40
C VAL A 491 9.39 -18.87 -18.24
N ILE A 492 9.12 -19.49 -17.07
CA ILE A 492 9.25 -20.96 -16.74
C ILE A 492 7.92 -21.80 -16.80
N LEU A 493 7.72 -22.70 -17.78
CA LEU A 493 7.34 -24.11 -17.48
C LEU A 493 8.63 -24.95 -17.41
N ALA A 494 9.80 -24.29 -17.44
CA ALA A 494 11.10 -24.91 -17.68
C ALA A 494 11.44 -26.04 -16.70
N VAL A 495 11.08 -25.94 -15.41
CA VAL A 495 11.35 -27.01 -14.44
C VAL A 495 10.46 -28.23 -14.68
N VAL A 496 9.16 -28.04 -14.90
CA VAL A 496 8.22 -29.16 -15.13
C VAL A 496 8.40 -29.73 -16.53
N ALA A 497 8.66 -28.92 -17.56
CA ALA A 497 8.93 -29.40 -18.91
C ALA A 497 10.26 -30.16 -18.97
N PHE A 498 11.31 -29.67 -18.29
CA PHE A 498 12.59 -30.39 -18.21
C PHE A 498 12.48 -31.72 -17.44
N MET A 499 11.57 -31.82 -16.45
CA MET A 499 11.30 -33.07 -15.72
C MET A 499 10.22 -33.96 -16.34
N SER A 500 9.37 -33.45 -17.24
CA SER A 500 8.25 -34.17 -17.88
C SER A 500 8.42 -34.37 -19.39
N ILE A 501 9.53 -33.94 -19.99
CA ILE A 501 10.01 -34.54 -21.24
C ILE A 501 10.18 -36.04 -20.98
N PRO A 502 9.55 -36.93 -21.78
CA PRO A 502 9.71 -38.36 -21.60
C PRO A 502 11.19 -38.75 -21.69
N SER A 503 11.71 -39.34 -20.61
CA SER A 503 13.07 -39.89 -20.51
C SER A 503 14.23 -38.91 -20.73
N GLY A 504 14.41 -37.99 -19.77
CA GLY A 504 15.69 -37.38 -19.41
C GLY A 504 16.30 -36.40 -20.43
N PRO A 505 17.53 -35.91 -20.18
CA PRO A 505 18.27 -35.11 -21.15
C PRO A 505 18.44 -35.87 -22.46
N GLU A 506 18.72 -37.17 -22.38
CA GLU A 506 19.12 -38.02 -23.50
C GLU A 506 18.11 -38.12 -24.66
N ASN A 507 16.80 -37.93 -24.43
CA ASN A 507 15.77 -38.05 -25.48
C ASN A 507 15.18 -36.71 -25.98
N ALA A 508 15.66 -35.55 -25.49
CA ALA A 508 15.25 -34.26 -26.04
C ALA A 508 15.83 -34.05 -27.46
N ARG A 509 15.05 -34.41 -28.49
CA ARG A 509 15.42 -34.45 -29.93
C ARG A 509 15.88 -33.12 -30.56
N PHE A 510 15.66 -31.98 -29.90
CA PHE A 510 15.80 -30.64 -30.48
C PHE A 510 17.07 -29.89 -30.06
N LEU A 511 17.87 -30.47 -29.17
CA LEU A 511 19.16 -29.92 -28.71
C LEU A 511 20.18 -31.06 -28.59
N THR A 512 21.46 -30.77 -28.82
CA THR A 512 22.55 -31.71 -28.53
C THR A 512 22.78 -31.83 -27.02
N GLU A 513 23.33 -32.95 -26.54
CA GLU A 513 23.71 -33.10 -25.11
C GLU A 513 24.60 -31.96 -24.61
N SER A 514 25.51 -31.51 -25.48
CA SER A 514 26.40 -30.39 -25.20
C SER A 514 25.65 -29.06 -24.98
N GLN A 515 24.56 -28.80 -25.71
CA GLN A 515 23.74 -27.60 -25.51
C GLN A 515 22.95 -27.66 -24.20
N LYS A 516 22.43 -28.84 -23.83
CA LYS A 516 21.65 -29.06 -22.60
C LYS A 516 22.48 -28.76 -21.34
N GLN A 517 23.73 -29.23 -21.31
CA GLN A 517 24.63 -29.04 -20.17
C GLN A 517 25.02 -27.56 -19.97
N VAL A 518 25.32 -26.82 -21.04
CA VAL A 518 25.61 -25.38 -20.98
C VAL A 518 24.39 -24.58 -20.51
N ALA A 519 23.19 -24.90 -21.03
CA ALA A 519 21.95 -24.23 -20.64
C ALA A 519 21.61 -24.45 -19.16
N ALA A 520 21.77 -25.68 -18.66
CA ALA A 520 21.56 -26.01 -17.25
C ALA A 520 22.52 -25.23 -16.32
N ALA A 521 23.80 -25.14 -16.68
CA ALA A 521 24.80 -24.38 -15.94
C ALA A 521 24.47 -22.87 -15.90
N ALA A 522 24.11 -22.28 -17.06
CA ALA A 522 23.72 -20.88 -17.14
C ALA A 522 22.45 -20.57 -16.32
N CYS A 523 21.47 -21.47 -16.30
CA CYS A 523 20.26 -21.35 -15.48
C CYS A 523 20.60 -21.37 -13.98
N ALA A 524 21.36 -22.36 -13.51
CA ALA A 524 21.75 -22.49 -12.11
C ALA A 524 22.53 -21.26 -11.60
N ILE A 525 23.49 -20.77 -12.39
CA ILE A 525 24.27 -19.57 -12.05
C ILE A 525 23.37 -18.32 -12.06
N SER A 526 22.46 -18.17 -13.02
CA SER A 526 21.54 -17.02 -13.05
C SER A 526 20.64 -16.95 -11.81
N ILE A 527 20.18 -18.11 -11.30
CA ILE A 527 19.42 -18.20 -10.04
C ILE A 527 20.28 -17.78 -8.84
N VAL A 528 21.51 -18.29 -8.74
CA VAL A 528 22.45 -17.96 -7.65
C VAL A 528 22.80 -16.47 -7.65
N VAL A 529 23.11 -15.90 -8.81
CA VAL A 529 23.42 -14.48 -8.97
C VAL A 529 22.20 -13.60 -8.64
N GLY A 530 21.00 -14.00 -9.07
CA GLY A 530 19.75 -13.34 -8.69
C GLY A 530 19.54 -13.31 -7.17
N TYR A 531 19.69 -14.46 -6.51
CA TYR A 531 19.62 -14.57 -5.05
C TYR A 531 20.64 -13.68 -4.33
N ILE A 532 21.89 -13.64 -4.81
CA ILE A 532 22.95 -12.77 -4.27
C ILE A 532 22.55 -11.29 -4.45
N SER A 533 22.07 -10.90 -5.63
CA SER A 533 21.64 -9.53 -5.92
C SER A 533 20.49 -9.06 -5.02
N ASP A 534 19.51 -9.95 -4.79
CA ASP A 534 18.39 -9.69 -3.88
C ASP A 534 18.84 -9.61 -2.42
N ARG A 535 19.74 -10.50 -1.99
CA ARG A 535 20.26 -10.52 -0.61
C ARG A 535 21.00 -9.24 -0.25
N TYR A 536 21.76 -8.67 -1.17
CA TYR A 536 22.56 -7.46 -0.93
C TYR A 536 21.88 -6.15 -1.38
N GLN A 537 20.71 -6.22 -2.04
CA GLN A 537 19.96 -5.06 -2.57
C GLN A 537 20.84 -4.11 -3.41
N ASN A 538 21.78 -4.67 -4.17
CA ASN A 538 22.82 -3.90 -4.86
C ASN A 538 23.11 -4.54 -6.22
N ARG A 539 22.47 -4.04 -7.27
CA ARG A 539 22.36 -4.75 -8.55
C ARG A 539 23.49 -4.41 -9.50
N GLY A 540 23.88 -3.14 -9.57
CA GLY A 540 24.98 -2.64 -10.39
C GLY A 540 26.30 -3.33 -10.04
N TRP A 541 26.65 -3.49 -8.76
CA TRP A 541 27.90 -4.19 -8.40
C TRP A 541 27.89 -5.69 -8.75
N VAL A 542 26.74 -6.34 -8.66
CA VAL A 542 26.62 -7.76 -9.08
C VAL A 542 26.75 -7.86 -10.60
N ILE A 543 26.08 -6.99 -11.36
CA ILE A 543 26.21 -6.90 -12.82
C ILE A 543 27.68 -6.62 -13.23
N PHE A 544 28.32 -5.65 -12.59
CA PHE A 544 29.72 -5.29 -12.81
C PHE A 544 30.67 -6.48 -12.58
N ALA A 545 30.37 -7.33 -11.60
CA ALA A 545 31.15 -8.54 -11.31
C ALA A 545 30.87 -9.70 -12.27
N THR A 546 29.65 -9.84 -12.83
CA THR A 546 29.30 -10.99 -13.68
C THR A 546 29.64 -10.83 -15.17
N VAL A 547 29.53 -9.61 -15.72
CA VAL A 547 29.81 -9.38 -17.16
C VAL A 547 31.24 -9.74 -17.59
N PRO A 548 32.30 -9.54 -16.77
CA PRO A 548 33.66 -9.98 -17.08
C PRO A 548 33.81 -11.49 -17.40
N PHE A 549 32.99 -12.36 -16.81
CA PHE A 549 32.98 -13.79 -17.16
C PHE A 549 32.45 -14.03 -18.58
N GLY A 550 31.43 -13.26 -18.98
CA GLY A 550 30.93 -13.22 -20.36
C GLY A 550 32.00 -12.80 -21.35
N ILE A 551 32.71 -11.71 -21.05
CA ILE A 551 33.83 -11.18 -21.84
C ILE A 551 34.95 -12.23 -21.96
N ALA A 552 35.37 -12.84 -20.86
CA ALA A 552 36.41 -13.87 -20.84
C ALA A 552 36.01 -15.12 -21.65
N GLY A 553 34.77 -15.58 -21.53
CA GLY A 553 34.29 -16.75 -22.27
C GLY A 553 34.21 -16.52 -23.79
N MET A 554 33.76 -15.34 -24.21
CA MET A 554 33.79 -14.92 -25.62
C MET A 554 35.21 -14.73 -26.14
N GLY A 555 36.13 -14.21 -25.31
CA GLY A 555 37.54 -14.09 -25.67
C GLY A 555 38.25 -15.41 -25.86
N MET A 556 38.01 -16.37 -24.98
CA MET A 556 38.46 -17.75 -25.20
C MET A 556 37.87 -18.33 -26.49
N LEU A 557 36.61 -18.01 -26.84
CA LEU A 557 35.99 -18.51 -28.08
C LEU A 557 36.67 -17.97 -29.35
N GLU A 558 37.07 -16.69 -29.38
CA GLU A 558 37.84 -16.09 -30.49
C GLU A 558 39.31 -16.57 -30.50
N PHE A 559 40.04 -16.40 -29.39
CA PHE A 559 41.49 -16.54 -29.35
C PHE A 559 42.01 -17.99 -29.24
N LEU A 560 41.18 -18.95 -28.82
CA LEU A 560 41.58 -20.37 -28.90
C LEU A 560 41.65 -20.83 -30.36
N PRO A 561 42.61 -21.68 -30.75
CA PRO A 561 42.69 -22.20 -32.11
C PRO A 561 41.56 -23.20 -32.41
N ALA A 562 41.16 -23.31 -33.68
CA ALA A 562 40.13 -24.25 -34.13
C ALA A 562 40.46 -25.73 -33.84
N SER A 563 41.75 -26.05 -33.66
CA SER A 563 42.25 -27.37 -33.26
C SER A 563 41.92 -27.76 -31.80
N MET A 564 41.36 -26.85 -30.98
CA MET A 564 40.98 -27.11 -29.60
C MET A 564 39.45 -27.01 -29.38
N PRO A 565 38.62 -27.83 -30.06
CA PRO A 565 37.16 -27.73 -29.97
C PRO A 565 36.62 -27.96 -28.55
N ARG A 566 37.27 -28.82 -27.76
CA ARG A 566 36.91 -29.04 -26.33
C ARG A 566 37.12 -27.79 -25.48
N ALA A 567 38.17 -26.99 -25.75
CA ALA A 567 38.44 -25.77 -25.00
C ALA A 567 37.52 -24.61 -25.44
N LYS A 568 37.26 -24.47 -26.74
CA LYS A 568 36.22 -23.55 -27.28
C LYS A 568 34.82 -23.89 -26.75
N TYR A 569 34.49 -25.17 -26.63
CA TYR A 569 33.24 -25.60 -26.00
C TYR A 569 33.23 -25.31 -24.49
N GLY A 570 34.35 -25.55 -23.80
CA GLY A 570 34.53 -25.19 -22.39
C GLY A 570 34.32 -23.71 -22.10
N SER A 571 34.70 -22.80 -23.01
CA SER A 571 34.48 -21.37 -22.80
C SER A 571 33.02 -20.93 -22.82
N LEU A 572 32.11 -21.74 -23.39
CA LEU A 572 30.67 -21.48 -23.34
C LEU A 572 30.11 -21.57 -21.90
N TYR A 573 30.74 -22.37 -21.03
CA TYR A 573 30.41 -22.41 -19.60
C TYR A 573 30.84 -21.16 -18.82
N LEU A 574 31.71 -20.33 -19.41
CA LEU A 574 32.09 -19.03 -18.86
C LEU A 574 31.25 -17.90 -19.50
N ALA A 575 31.08 -17.98 -20.83
CA ALA A 575 30.35 -17.02 -21.63
C ALA A 575 28.85 -16.98 -21.28
N ALA A 576 28.17 -18.14 -21.36
CA ALA A 576 26.72 -18.19 -21.22
C ALA A 576 26.23 -17.70 -19.85
N PRO A 577 26.82 -18.11 -18.69
CA PRO A 577 26.36 -17.60 -17.40
C PRO A 577 26.57 -16.10 -17.22
N GLY A 578 27.71 -15.56 -17.68
CA GLY A 578 28.00 -14.12 -17.60
C GLY A 578 27.04 -13.26 -18.45
N ILE A 579 26.56 -13.80 -19.57
CA ILE A 579 25.60 -13.16 -20.47
C ILE A 579 24.15 -13.32 -19.97
N TYR A 580 23.73 -14.54 -19.58
CA TYR A 580 22.34 -14.79 -19.18
C TYR A 580 21.99 -14.27 -17.78
N ALA A 581 22.95 -14.19 -16.86
CA ALA A 581 22.73 -13.59 -15.54
C ALA A 581 22.51 -12.06 -15.63
N PHE A 582 23.02 -11.39 -16.67
CA PHE A 582 22.86 -9.94 -16.85
C PHE A 582 21.41 -9.52 -17.06
N LEU A 583 20.68 -10.22 -17.95
CA LEU A 583 19.35 -9.82 -18.42
C LEU A 583 18.30 -9.62 -17.29
N PRO A 584 18.07 -10.58 -16.37
CA PRO A 584 17.08 -10.39 -15.31
C PRO A 584 17.49 -9.31 -14.29
N LEU A 585 18.78 -9.17 -14.01
CA LEU A 585 19.30 -8.15 -13.09
C LEU A 585 19.12 -6.74 -13.66
N TRP A 586 19.41 -6.56 -14.96
CA TRP A 586 19.27 -5.28 -15.63
C TRP A 586 17.83 -4.79 -15.64
N LEU A 587 16.87 -5.67 -15.99
CA LEU A 587 15.44 -5.38 -15.92
C LEU A 587 14.99 -5.03 -14.50
N ALA A 588 15.39 -5.83 -13.51
CA ALA A 588 15.09 -5.55 -12.10
C ALA A 588 15.69 -4.21 -11.65
N TRP A 589 16.91 -3.88 -12.06
CA TRP A 589 17.59 -2.62 -11.71
C TRP A 589 16.90 -1.40 -12.32
N ALA A 590 16.46 -1.49 -13.57
CA ALA A 590 15.66 -0.45 -14.23
C ALA A 590 14.30 -0.24 -13.51
N VAL A 591 13.60 -1.31 -13.16
CA VAL A 591 12.29 -1.25 -12.47
C VAL A 591 12.41 -0.74 -11.03
N ASN A 592 13.51 -1.03 -10.33
CA ASN A 592 13.75 -0.49 -8.99
C ASN A 592 14.02 1.02 -8.98
N ASN A 593 14.56 1.56 -10.08
CA ASN A 593 14.84 2.98 -10.27
C ASN A 593 13.66 3.79 -10.84
N ALA A 594 12.50 3.16 -11.03
CA ALA A 594 11.25 3.81 -11.45
C ALA A 594 10.30 3.98 -10.25
N ALA A 595 9.85 5.21 -9.97
CA ALA A 595 9.09 5.49 -8.75
C ALA A 595 7.63 4.98 -8.78
N THR A 596 6.87 5.29 -9.83
CA THR A 596 5.42 4.94 -9.90
C THR A 596 5.17 3.64 -10.66
N PRO A 597 4.05 2.92 -10.42
CA PRO A 597 3.65 1.75 -11.21
C PRO A 597 3.54 2.02 -12.72
N THR A 598 3.20 3.26 -13.10
CA THR A 598 3.15 3.67 -14.51
C THR A 598 4.54 3.72 -15.12
N VAL A 599 5.50 4.39 -14.44
CA VAL A 599 6.90 4.44 -14.90
C VAL A 599 7.53 3.05 -14.84
N LYS A 600 7.28 2.23 -13.82
CA LYS A 600 7.80 0.85 -13.73
C LYS A 600 7.41 0.00 -14.95
N ALA A 601 6.14 0.03 -15.35
CA ALA A 601 5.69 -0.70 -16.53
C ALA A 601 6.26 -0.12 -17.83
N ALA A 602 6.34 1.22 -17.95
CA ALA A 602 6.93 1.87 -19.12
C ALA A 602 8.44 1.60 -19.25
N SER A 603 9.17 1.59 -18.14
CA SER A 603 10.60 1.22 -18.08
C SER A 603 10.81 -0.25 -18.43
N ALA A 604 9.99 -1.16 -17.93
CA ALA A 604 10.05 -2.57 -18.29
C ALA A 604 9.77 -2.78 -19.80
N GLY A 605 8.67 -2.21 -20.31
CA GLY A 605 8.33 -2.26 -21.73
C GLY A 605 9.42 -1.67 -22.62
N LEU A 606 9.97 -0.50 -22.27
CA LEU A 606 11.08 0.12 -23.01
C LEU A 606 12.34 -0.74 -23.02
N VAL A 607 12.69 -1.37 -21.89
CA VAL A 607 13.83 -2.31 -21.82
C VAL A 607 13.61 -3.52 -22.74
N PHE A 608 12.39 -4.08 -22.79
CA PHE A 608 12.07 -5.17 -23.71
C PHE A 608 12.03 -4.73 -25.18
N THR A 609 11.45 -3.57 -25.50
CA THR A 609 11.45 -2.99 -26.86
C THR A 609 12.87 -2.79 -27.37
N VAL A 610 13.74 -2.14 -26.58
CA VAL A 610 15.14 -1.91 -26.98
C VAL A 610 15.93 -3.22 -27.03
N GLY A 611 15.72 -4.14 -26.09
CA GLY A 611 16.34 -5.46 -26.10
C GLY A 611 15.99 -6.29 -27.34
N SER A 612 14.74 -6.21 -27.81
CA SER A 612 14.27 -6.91 -29.00
C SER A 612 14.86 -6.40 -30.31
N LEU A 613 15.44 -5.19 -30.35
CA LEU A 613 16.28 -4.75 -31.49
C LEU A 613 17.48 -5.69 -31.69
N GLY A 614 17.97 -6.35 -30.62
CA GLY A 614 18.98 -7.39 -30.72
C GLY A 614 18.54 -8.56 -31.61
N GLY A 615 17.25 -8.88 -31.66
CA GLY A 615 16.69 -9.91 -32.55
C GLY A 615 16.60 -9.48 -34.02
N ILE A 616 16.55 -8.17 -34.29
CA ILE A 616 16.69 -7.62 -35.65
C ILE A 616 18.15 -7.74 -36.12
N LEU A 617 19.11 -7.45 -35.24
CA LEU A 617 20.54 -7.43 -35.57
C LEU A 617 21.18 -8.83 -35.60
N ALA A 618 20.86 -9.71 -34.65
CA ALA A 618 21.52 -11.01 -34.46
C ALA A 618 21.60 -11.91 -35.73
N PRO A 619 20.58 -11.99 -36.60
CA PRO A 619 20.67 -12.75 -37.86
C PRO A 619 21.79 -12.29 -38.81
N TRP A 620 22.28 -11.06 -38.64
CA TRP A 620 23.28 -10.41 -39.49
C TRP A 620 24.67 -10.35 -38.86
N VAL A 621 24.82 -10.80 -37.61
CA VAL A 621 26.11 -10.78 -36.87
C VAL A 621 27.04 -11.93 -37.30
N TYR A 622 26.48 -13.08 -37.69
CA TYR A 622 27.24 -14.27 -38.09
C TYR A 622 26.87 -14.65 -39.54
N LEU A 623 27.63 -14.13 -40.52
CA LEU A 623 27.37 -14.38 -41.92
C LEU A 623 28.16 -15.59 -42.44
N PRO A 624 27.65 -16.33 -43.46
CA PRO A 624 28.38 -17.47 -44.04
C PRO A 624 29.78 -17.13 -44.58
N GLY A 625 29.99 -15.88 -45.00
CA GLY A 625 31.29 -15.40 -45.48
C GLY A 625 32.38 -15.24 -44.41
N ASP A 626 32.01 -15.19 -43.12
CA ASP A 626 32.97 -15.11 -42.01
C ASP A 626 33.48 -16.49 -41.54
N ALA A 627 32.98 -17.58 -42.13
CA ALA A 627 33.37 -18.94 -41.79
C ALA A 627 34.87 -19.20 -42.13
N PRO A 628 35.58 -20.06 -41.37
CA PRO A 628 35.11 -20.84 -40.22
C PRO A 628 35.26 -20.12 -38.87
N ASN A 629 35.88 -18.93 -38.83
CA ASN A 629 36.34 -18.30 -37.59
C ASN A 629 35.37 -17.26 -37.01
N TYR A 630 34.46 -16.71 -37.83
CA TYR A 630 33.41 -15.78 -37.40
C TYR A 630 33.87 -14.52 -36.66
N ARG A 631 35.08 -14.04 -36.97
CA ARG A 631 35.74 -12.90 -36.29
C ARG A 631 34.87 -11.65 -36.22
N THR A 632 34.17 -11.33 -37.31
CA THR A 632 33.24 -10.18 -37.38
C THR A 632 32.16 -10.29 -36.31
N GLY A 633 31.53 -11.47 -36.18
CA GLY A 633 30.51 -11.73 -35.18
C GLY A 633 31.05 -11.73 -33.75
N HIS A 634 32.21 -12.34 -33.51
CA HIS A 634 32.86 -12.30 -32.20
C HIS A 634 33.24 -10.86 -31.79
N ALA A 635 33.76 -10.05 -32.71
CA ALA A 635 34.13 -8.65 -32.46
C ALA A 635 32.91 -7.78 -32.12
N ILE A 636 31.78 -7.96 -32.81
CA ILE A 636 30.51 -7.28 -32.50
C ILE A 636 30.02 -7.65 -31.09
N MET A 637 30.02 -8.94 -30.76
CA MET A 637 29.61 -9.41 -29.43
C MET A 637 30.55 -8.90 -28.32
N PHE A 638 31.85 -8.84 -28.58
CA PHE A 638 32.82 -8.22 -27.68
C PHE A 638 32.53 -6.73 -27.44
N ALA A 639 32.30 -5.97 -28.50
CA ALA A 639 31.99 -4.55 -28.41
C ALA A 639 30.70 -4.30 -27.58
N PHE A 640 29.68 -5.14 -27.75
CA PHE A 640 28.47 -5.07 -26.93
C PHE A 640 28.72 -5.41 -25.47
N LEU A 641 29.50 -6.47 -25.15
CA LEU A 641 29.78 -6.84 -23.75
C LEU A 641 30.64 -5.80 -23.02
N PHE A 642 31.71 -5.30 -23.66
CA PHE A 642 32.52 -4.21 -23.11
C PHE A 642 31.72 -2.91 -22.99
N GLY A 643 30.87 -2.59 -23.98
CA GLY A 643 29.97 -1.45 -23.95
C GLY A 643 28.99 -1.53 -22.77
N SER A 644 28.32 -2.67 -22.58
CA SER A 644 27.41 -2.90 -21.45
C SER A 644 28.12 -2.84 -20.11
N TRP A 645 29.35 -3.35 -20.00
CA TRP A 645 30.15 -3.25 -18.78
C TRP A 645 30.54 -1.80 -18.46
N ALA A 646 31.01 -1.04 -19.45
CA ALA A 646 31.32 0.38 -19.31
C ALA A 646 30.08 1.22 -18.97
N MET A 647 28.93 0.94 -19.59
CA MET A 647 27.65 1.56 -19.27
C MET A 647 27.18 1.24 -17.85
N CYS A 648 27.44 0.02 -17.34
CA CYS A 648 27.17 -0.32 -15.94
C CYS A 648 28.01 0.53 -14.97
N ILE A 649 29.30 0.73 -15.25
CA ILE A 649 30.17 1.64 -14.46
C ILE A 649 29.63 3.07 -14.52
N GLY A 650 29.25 3.56 -15.71
CA GLY A 650 28.65 4.89 -15.91
C GLY A 650 27.33 5.06 -15.15
N MET A 651 26.47 4.04 -15.13
CA MET A 651 25.23 4.03 -14.35
C MET A 651 25.50 4.08 -12.85
N ILE A 652 26.43 3.27 -12.33
CA ILE A 652 26.79 3.26 -10.89
C ILE A 652 27.34 4.63 -10.47
N THR A 653 28.23 5.23 -11.27
CA THR A 653 28.81 6.54 -10.96
C THR A 653 27.77 7.66 -11.05
N TYR A 654 26.90 7.64 -12.08
CA TYR A 654 25.78 8.59 -12.20
C TYR A 654 24.80 8.48 -11.03
N ILE A 655 24.34 7.27 -10.67
CA ILE A 655 23.42 7.03 -9.56
C ILE A 655 24.00 7.53 -8.24
N LYS A 656 25.27 7.23 -7.96
CA LYS A 656 25.96 7.73 -6.77
C LYS A 656 26.09 9.25 -6.78
N TRP A 657 26.42 9.84 -7.93
CA TRP A 657 26.55 11.29 -8.09
C TRP A 657 25.22 12.02 -7.88
N GLU A 658 24.13 11.54 -8.49
CA GLU A 658 22.80 12.15 -8.40
C GLU A 658 22.19 11.98 -7.01
N ASN A 659 22.35 10.82 -6.37
CA ASN A 659 21.95 10.64 -4.96
C ASN A 659 22.71 11.61 -4.04
N ARG A 660 24.03 11.74 -4.21
CA ARG A 660 24.84 12.69 -3.42
C ARG A 660 24.47 14.15 -3.72
N ALA A 661 24.12 14.47 -4.97
CA ALA A 661 23.63 15.80 -5.34
C ALA A 661 22.31 16.15 -4.62
N ARG A 662 21.39 15.17 -4.49
CA ARG A 662 20.15 15.29 -3.73
C ARG A 662 20.36 15.39 -2.22
N GLU A 663 21.33 14.65 -1.67
CA GLU A 663 21.71 14.78 -0.25
C GLU A 663 22.32 16.14 0.08
N MET A 664 23.01 16.76 -0.87
CA MET A 664 23.55 18.13 -0.76
C MET A 664 22.52 19.21 -1.12
N GLY A 665 21.23 18.90 -1.25
CA GLY A 665 20.16 19.84 -1.59
C GLY A 665 20.23 20.45 -3.01
N LYS A 666 21.12 19.96 -3.89
CA LYS A 666 21.35 20.53 -5.25
C LYS A 666 20.22 20.23 -6.26
N ARG A 667 19.08 19.75 -5.76
CA ARG A 667 17.84 19.49 -6.52
C ARG A 667 16.62 20.13 -5.85
N ASP A 668 16.79 20.79 -4.71
CA ASP A 668 15.67 21.29 -3.89
C ASP A 668 14.96 22.47 -4.57
N SER A 669 15.62 23.14 -5.53
CA SER A 669 15.01 24.13 -6.41
C SER A 669 13.84 23.60 -7.24
N VAL A 670 13.69 22.27 -7.38
CA VAL A 670 12.52 21.65 -8.01
C VAL A 670 11.26 21.76 -7.13
N LEU A 671 11.41 22.07 -5.84
CA LEU A 671 10.30 22.31 -4.90
C LEU A 671 9.90 23.79 -4.81
N GLU A 672 10.68 24.70 -5.38
CA GLU A 672 10.41 26.14 -5.33
C GLU A 672 9.12 26.48 -6.09
N GLY A 673 8.20 27.17 -5.41
CA GLY A 673 6.91 27.57 -5.99
C GLY A 673 5.84 26.47 -6.05
N LEU A 674 6.17 25.21 -5.79
CA LEU A 674 5.22 24.09 -5.83
C LEU A 674 4.48 23.90 -4.49
N GLY A 675 3.16 23.72 -4.55
CA GLY A 675 2.33 23.32 -3.43
C GLY A 675 2.56 21.87 -2.98
N SER A 676 2.11 21.53 -1.77
CA SER A 676 2.34 20.20 -1.17
C SER A 676 1.83 19.04 -2.02
N GLU A 677 0.73 19.22 -2.76
CA GLU A 677 0.18 18.22 -3.69
C GLU A 677 1.04 18.10 -4.97
N GLU A 678 1.44 19.23 -5.57
CA GLU A 678 2.30 19.26 -6.76
C GLU A 678 3.68 18.62 -6.50
N GLN A 679 4.21 18.78 -5.27
CA GLN A 679 5.44 18.12 -4.86
C GLN A 679 5.30 16.59 -4.82
N LEU A 680 4.13 16.04 -4.49
CA LEU A 680 3.86 14.60 -4.51
C LEU A 680 3.77 14.05 -5.94
N GLU A 681 3.38 14.87 -6.93
CA GLU A 681 3.35 14.47 -8.34
C GLU A 681 4.75 14.35 -8.96
N LEU A 682 5.76 14.99 -8.38
CA LEU A 682 7.15 14.99 -8.90
C LEU A 682 7.77 13.60 -9.06
N SER A 683 7.26 12.55 -8.39
CA SER A 683 7.69 11.17 -8.63
C SER A 683 9.22 11.03 -8.44
N SER A 684 9.97 10.48 -9.41
CA SER A 684 11.43 10.40 -9.36
C SER A 684 12.17 11.74 -9.48
N ARG A 685 11.48 12.83 -9.82
CA ARG A 685 12.03 14.21 -9.77
C ARG A 685 12.07 14.78 -8.36
N HIS A 686 11.31 14.21 -7.41
CA HIS A 686 11.29 14.69 -6.03
C HIS A 686 12.67 14.52 -5.37
N PRO A 687 13.26 15.53 -4.70
CA PRO A 687 14.62 15.45 -4.15
C PRO A 687 14.83 14.34 -3.11
N ALA A 688 13.77 13.94 -2.40
CA ALA A 688 13.83 12.81 -1.45
C ALA A 688 13.89 11.41 -2.13
N PHE A 689 13.61 11.30 -3.43
CA PHE A 689 13.78 10.03 -4.15
C PHE A 689 15.26 9.60 -4.15
N ARG A 690 15.51 8.31 -3.96
CA ARG A 690 16.86 7.72 -3.97
C ARG A 690 16.90 6.59 -5.00
N TYR A 691 17.88 6.68 -5.90
CA TYR A 691 18.15 5.67 -6.90
C TYR A 691 18.89 4.48 -6.25
N ALA A 692 18.49 3.26 -6.59
CA ALA A 692 19.13 2.03 -6.15
C ALA A 692 20.36 1.71 -7.01
N VAL A 693 21.49 1.38 -6.36
CA VAL A 693 22.74 0.98 -7.01
C VAL A 693 22.68 -0.45 -7.51
#